data_AF-A0A9J8DL92-F1
#
_entry.id   AF-A0A9J8DL92-F1
#
_cell.length_a   1.000
_cell.length_b   1.000
_cell.length_c   1.000
_cell.angle_alpha   90.00
_cell.angle_beta   90.00
_cell.angle_gamma   90.00
#
_symmetry.space_group_name_H-M   'P 1'
#
loop_
_entity.id
_entity.type
_entity.pdbx_description
1 polymer ?
#
loop_
_entity_poly.entity_id
_entity_poly.type
_entity_poly.pdbx_seq_one_letter_code
_entity_poly.pdbx_strand_id
1 'polypeptide(L)'
;MADDPNAADRNVEIWKIKKLIKSLQAARGNGTSMISLIIPPKDQISRVAKMLADEFGTASNIKSRVNRLSVLGAITSVQQRLKLYNKVPHNGLVVYCGTIVTDEGKEKKVNIDFEPFKPINTSLYLCDNKFHTEALTALLSDDSKFGFIVIDGSGALFGTLQGNTREVLHKFTVDLPKKHGRGGQSALRFARLRMEKRHNYVRKVAETAVQLFVSNDKVNVAGLVLAGSADFKTELSQSDMFDPRLQVKVLKLVDISYGGENGFNQAIELSAEVLSNVKFIQEKKLIGRYFDEISQDTGKYCFGVDDTLKALEMGAAEILIVYENLETMRYVLKLHGAEVNGSENDEKVIYLTPEQEKDKSHFIDKEVSIFTVGFNQNNNNMDPDIEDKTLELMCSLPRSVWLGCSSVAESLCALRCLQSLPSSRAHNQSMTVMESQNNTDDLSPKKTTVFKFGNGSVAGSRKRTSQGNFEKEKDLCIQLFDQWSESDQVEFVEHLISRMCHYQHGHINSYLKPMLQRDFITALPAQGLDHIAENILSFLDARSLCSAELVCREWQRVISDGMLWKKLIERMVRTDPLWKGLSERHQWEKYLFKNRTNEVPPNSYYHSLYPKIIQDIETIEANWRCGRHNLQRIQCRSENSKGVYCLQYDDDKIISGLRDNSIKIWDKQSLECLKVLTGHTGSVLCLQYDDRVIVTGSSDSTVRVWDVVSGEVLNTLIHHNEAVLHLRFCNGLMVTCSKDRSIAVWDMASATDISLRRVLVGHRAAVNVVDFDDKYIVSASGDRTIKVWSTSTCEFVRTLNGHKRGIACLQYRDRLVVSGSSDNTIRLWDIECGACLRVLEGHEELVRCIRFDNKRIVSGAYDGKIKVWDLQAALDPRAPASTLCLRTLVEHSGRVFRLQFDEFQIISSSHDDTILIWDFLNVSTNGQPERRSPSRTYTYVSR
;
A
#
# COMPACT_ATOMS: atom_id res chain seq x y z
N MET A 1 -2.84 -28.37 22.32
CA MET A 1 -2.73 -27.22 23.25
C MET A 1 -3.99 -27.30 24.07
N ALA A 2 -3.90 -27.75 25.32
CA ALA A 2 -5.07 -27.88 26.20
C ALA A 2 -5.17 -26.62 27.05
N ASP A 3 -6.40 -26.12 27.16
CA ASP A 3 -6.81 -24.78 27.54
C ASP A 3 -6.33 -24.33 28.92
N ASP A 4 -5.77 -23.12 28.96
CA ASP A 4 -5.83 -22.28 30.15
C ASP A 4 -7.16 -21.51 30.03
N PRO A 5 -8.22 -21.85 30.78
CA PRO A 5 -9.53 -21.19 30.65
C PRO A 5 -9.41 -19.67 30.89
N ASN A 6 -8.40 -19.24 31.66
CA ASN A 6 -8.08 -17.84 31.92
C ASN A 6 -7.54 -17.09 30.69
N ALA A 7 -7.05 -17.80 29.66
CA ALA A 7 -6.53 -17.18 28.44
C ALA A 7 -7.67 -16.75 27.49
N ALA A 8 -8.77 -17.50 27.45
CA ALA A 8 -9.95 -17.15 26.66
C ALA A 8 -10.60 -15.86 27.21
N ASP A 9 -10.81 -15.80 28.53
CA ASP A 9 -11.39 -14.64 29.21
C ASP A 9 -10.53 -13.38 29.02
N ARG A 10 -9.20 -13.50 29.12
CA ARG A 10 -8.27 -12.39 28.85
C ARG A 10 -8.35 -11.89 27.40
N ASN A 11 -8.49 -12.79 26.43
CA ASN A 11 -8.62 -12.40 25.02
C ASN A 11 -9.92 -11.63 24.77
N VAL A 12 -11.00 -11.99 25.48
CA VAL A 12 -12.27 -11.26 25.43
C VAL A 12 -12.15 -9.87 26.05
N GLU A 13 -11.49 -9.74 27.20
CA GLU A 13 -11.22 -8.43 27.82
C GLU A 13 -10.36 -7.52 26.91
N ILE A 14 -9.31 -8.09 26.30
CA ILE A 14 -8.45 -7.39 25.31
C ILE A 14 -9.30 -6.90 24.13
N TRP A 15 -10.22 -7.73 23.64
CA TRP A 15 -11.13 -7.35 22.56
C TRP A 15 -12.11 -6.23 22.96
N LYS A 16 -12.72 -6.32 24.16
CA LYS A 16 -13.62 -5.27 24.68
C LYS A 16 -12.89 -3.93 24.75
N ILE A 17 -11.63 -3.92 25.22
CA ILE A 17 -10.80 -2.72 25.31
C ILE A 17 -10.38 -2.20 23.93
N LYS A 18 -10.01 -3.06 22.98
CA LYS A 18 -9.74 -2.67 21.58
C LYS A 18 -10.95 -1.98 20.93
N LYS A 19 -12.15 -2.55 21.08
CA LYS A 19 -13.39 -2.00 20.54
C LYS A 19 -13.70 -0.64 21.16
N LEU A 20 -13.49 -0.52 22.47
CA LEU A 20 -13.63 0.74 23.20
C LEU A 20 -12.66 1.81 22.66
N ILE A 21 -11.38 1.47 22.46
CA ILE A 21 -10.39 2.41 21.89
C ILE A 21 -10.80 2.89 20.50
N LYS A 22 -11.28 1.98 19.63
CA LYS A 22 -11.76 2.33 18.28
C LYS A 22 -12.94 3.31 18.35
N SER A 23 -13.88 3.07 19.26
CA SER A 23 -15.02 3.96 19.50
C SER A 23 -14.58 5.34 20.02
N LEU A 24 -13.66 5.38 20.98
CA LEU A 24 -13.12 6.63 21.55
C LEU A 24 -12.30 7.43 20.54
N GLN A 25 -11.61 6.78 19.60
CA GLN A 25 -10.86 7.45 18.52
C GLN A 25 -11.77 8.03 17.43
N ALA A 26 -12.91 7.38 17.15
CA ALA A 26 -13.91 7.88 16.20
C ALA A 26 -14.70 9.08 16.76
N ALA A 27 -14.83 9.18 18.09
CA ALA A 27 -15.51 10.28 18.74
C ALA A 27 -14.82 11.63 18.52
N ARG A 28 -15.56 12.60 17.97
CA ARG A 28 -15.12 14.00 17.81
C ARG A 28 -15.99 14.94 18.65
N GLY A 29 -15.34 15.79 19.43
CA GLY A 29 -15.98 16.82 20.23
C GLY A 29 -16.12 18.15 19.49
N ASN A 30 -17.07 18.98 19.92
CA ASN A 30 -17.23 20.34 19.44
C ASN A 30 -16.31 21.30 20.23
N GLY A 31 -15.12 21.58 19.69
CA GLY A 31 -14.09 22.36 20.39
C GLY A 31 -13.41 21.55 21.50
N THR A 32 -12.93 22.21 22.56
CA THR A 32 -12.24 21.56 23.71
C THR A 32 -13.26 21.07 24.74
N SER A 33 -13.89 19.93 24.52
CA SER A 33 -14.94 19.38 25.40
C SER A 33 -14.65 17.96 25.91
N MET A 34 -13.50 17.38 25.56
CA MET A 34 -13.17 15.98 25.82
C MET A 34 -12.03 15.89 26.83
N ILE A 35 -12.27 15.22 27.97
CA ILE A 35 -11.29 14.99 29.03
C ILE A 35 -10.86 13.54 29.03
N SER A 36 -9.55 13.33 29.03
CA SER A 36 -8.90 12.03 29.19
C SER A 36 -8.10 12.04 30.49
N LEU A 37 -8.50 11.24 31.46
CA LEU A 37 -7.83 11.12 32.77
C LEU A 37 -7.39 9.68 33.02
N ILE A 38 -6.12 9.49 33.36
CA ILE A 38 -5.51 8.20 33.70
C ILE A 38 -4.78 8.33 35.03
N ILE A 39 -5.14 7.46 35.97
CA ILE A 39 -4.60 7.42 37.32
C ILE A 39 -3.85 6.09 37.50
N PRO A 40 -2.53 6.13 37.77
CA PRO A 40 -1.73 4.91 37.94
C PRO A 40 -2.06 4.20 39.26
N PRO A 41 -1.75 2.89 39.36
CA PRO A 41 -1.98 2.16 40.60
C PRO A 41 -1.11 2.75 41.71
N LYS A 42 -1.66 2.78 42.93
CA LYS A 42 -1.04 3.36 44.15
C LYS A 42 -1.03 4.90 44.25
N ASP A 43 -1.58 5.63 43.28
CA ASP A 43 -1.77 7.09 43.43
C ASP A 43 -2.97 7.42 44.34
N GLN A 44 -3.04 8.65 44.85
CA GLN A 44 -4.11 9.11 45.74
C GLN A 44 -5.19 9.89 44.97
N ILE A 45 -6.45 9.49 45.11
CA ILE A 45 -7.60 10.16 44.48
C ILE A 45 -7.72 11.62 44.95
N SER A 46 -7.38 11.91 46.22
CA SER A 46 -7.38 13.26 46.78
C SER A 46 -6.45 14.23 46.04
N ARG A 47 -5.29 13.75 45.57
CA ARG A 47 -4.33 14.55 44.79
C ARG A 47 -4.93 14.95 43.45
N VAL A 48 -5.57 13.99 42.77
CA VAL A 48 -6.20 14.21 41.46
C VAL A 48 -7.44 15.10 41.59
N ALA A 49 -8.23 14.94 42.65
CA ALA A 49 -9.37 15.81 42.93
C ALA A 49 -8.95 17.28 43.15
N LYS A 50 -7.82 17.50 43.84
CA LYS A 50 -7.25 18.85 44.01
C LYS A 50 -6.80 19.44 42.67
N MET A 51 -6.07 18.66 41.86
CA MET A 51 -5.66 19.07 40.51
C MET A 51 -6.86 19.49 39.66
N LEU A 52 -7.95 18.72 39.66
CA LEU A 52 -9.17 19.06 38.92
C LEU A 52 -9.87 20.31 39.44
N ALA A 53 -9.76 20.63 40.73
CA ALA A 53 -10.31 21.86 41.30
C ALA A 53 -9.51 23.09 40.85
N ASP A 54 -8.18 22.98 40.78
CA ASP A 54 -7.31 24.03 40.27
C ASP A 54 -7.59 24.27 38.76
N GLU A 55 -7.75 23.21 37.98
CA GLU A 55 -8.12 23.27 36.56
C GLU A 55 -9.53 23.83 36.31
N PHE A 56 -10.47 23.59 37.21
CA PHE A 56 -11.79 24.23 37.16
C PHE A 56 -11.68 25.75 37.34
N GLY A 57 -10.77 26.19 38.24
CA GLY A 57 -10.46 27.60 38.45
C GLY A 57 -9.87 28.27 37.20
N THR A 58 -8.88 27.65 36.56
CA THR A 58 -8.25 28.18 35.34
C THR A 58 -9.23 28.22 34.15
N ALA A 59 -10.06 27.18 33.98
CA ALA A 59 -11.06 27.10 32.92
C ALA A 59 -12.14 28.21 33.01
N SER A 60 -12.39 28.76 34.20
CA SER A 60 -13.34 29.87 34.39
C SER A 60 -12.92 31.17 33.65
N ASN A 61 -11.61 31.34 33.38
CA ASN A 61 -11.04 32.50 32.71
C ASN A 61 -11.09 32.44 31.17
N ILE A 62 -11.66 31.38 30.58
CA ILE A 62 -11.79 31.22 29.13
C ILE A 62 -12.72 32.31 28.55
N LYS A 63 -12.25 33.00 27.50
CA LYS A 63 -12.97 34.11 26.83
C LYS A 63 -14.26 33.68 26.12
N SER A 64 -14.26 32.52 25.48
CA SER A 64 -15.44 31.99 24.77
C SER A 64 -16.45 31.41 25.76
N ARG A 65 -17.68 31.96 25.79
CA ARG A 65 -18.76 31.49 26.68
C ARG A 65 -19.13 30.03 26.44
N VAL A 66 -19.18 29.61 25.17
CA VAL A 66 -19.57 28.24 24.78
C VAL A 66 -18.50 27.25 25.23
N ASN A 67 -17.23 27.48 24.87
CA ASN A 67 -16.13 26.59 25.23
C ASN A 67 -15.93 26.51 26.75
N ARG A 68 -16.10 27.63 27.46
CA ARG A 68 -16.02 27.66 28.92
C ARG A 68 -17.06 26.77 29.57
N LEU A 69 -18.32 26.85 29.13
CA LEU A 69 -19.40 26.02 29.69
C LEU A 69 -19.17 24.53 29.39
N SER A 70 -18.66 24.20 28.20
CA SER A 70 -18.33 22.81 27.84
C SER A 70 -17.20 22.23 28.69
N VAL A 71 -16.10 22.98 28.89
CA VAL A 71 -14.96 22.54 29.72
C VAL A 71 -15.37 22.39 31.18
N LEU A 72 -16.05 23.39 31.76
CA LEU A 72 -16.53 23.33 33.15
C LEU A 72 -17.51 22.17 33.36
N GLY A 73 -18.39 21.93 32.39
CA GLY A 73 -19.32 20.79 32.41
C GLY A 73 -18.58 19.45 32.42
N ALA A 74 -17.58 19.28 31.56
CA ALA A 74 -16.78 18.05 31.48
C ALA A 74 -15.98 17.81 32.77
N ILE A 75 -15.32 18.84 33.33
CA ILE A 75 -14.57 18.72 34.60
C ILE A 75 -15.52 18.32 35.75
N THR A 76 -16.71 18.92 35.80
CA THR A 76 -17.71 18.57 36.81
C THR A 76 -18.13 17.11 36.72
N SER A 77 -18.30 16.58 35.50
CA SER A 77 -18.62 15.16 35.28
C SER A 77 -17.49 14.22 35.74
N VAL A 78 -16.22 14.57 35.47
CA VAL A 78 -15.06 13.80 35.97
C VAL A 78 -14.99 13.82 37.50
N GLN A 79 -15.21 14.98 38.12
CA GLN A 79 -15.23 15.12 39.57
C GLN A 79 -16.35 14.31 40.22
N GLN A 80 -17.53 14.24 39.60
CA GLN A 80 -18.64 13.40 40.07
C GLN A 80 -18.30 11.91 40.01
N ARG A 81 -17.65 11.47 38.92
CA ARG A 81 -17.23 10.08 38.73
C ARG A 81 -16.12 9.65 39.69
N LEU A 82 -15.14 10.52 39.93
CA LEU A 82 -14.07 10.25 40.90
C LEU A 82 -14.58 10.06 42.33
N LYS A 83 -15.71 10.67 42.70
CA LYS A 83 -16.33 10.49 44.03
C LYS A 83 -16.87 9.07 44.25
N LEU A 84 -17.10 8.30 43.19
CA LEU A 84 -17.53 6.89 43.30
C LEU A 84 -16.40 5.98 43.80
N TYR A 85 -15.14 6.43 43.69
CA TYR A 85 -13.97 5.64 44.04
C TYR A 85 -13.35 6.15 45.35
N ASN A 86 -13.28 5.28 46.36
CA ASN A 86 -12.59 5.58 47.63
C ASN A 86 -11.08 5.30 47.55
N LYS A 87 -10.65 4.36 46.69
CA LYS A 87 -9.25 3.99 46.42
C LYS A 87 -9.08 3.68 44.94
N VAL A 88 -7.88 3.92 44.40
CA VAL A 88 -7.57 3.55 43.01
C VAL A 88 -7.52 2.02 42.90
N PRO A 89 -8.17 1.41 41.89
CA PRO A 89 -8.09 -0.02 41.61
C PRO A 89 -6.65 -0.51 41.39
N HIS A 90 -6.45 -1.83 41.48
CA HIS A 90 -5.13 -2.46 41.49
C HIS A 90 -4.33 -2.28 40.19
N ASN A 91 -5.02 -2.14 39.05
CA ASN A 91 -4.40 -1.90 37.75
C ASN A 91 -4.45 -0.42 37.30
N GLY A 92 -4.99 0.47 38.14
CA GLY A 92 -5.19 1.89 37.83
C GLY A 92 -6.65 2.22 37.48
N LEU A 93 -6.93 3.50 37.22
CA LEU A 93 -8.27 3.98 36.85
C LEU A 93 -8.19 4.86 35.61
N VAL A 94 -9.03 4.58 34.60
CA VAL A 94 -9.16 5.41 33.40
C VAL A 94 -10.55 6.02 33.35
N VAL A 95 -10.62 7.33 33.11
CA VAL A 95 -11.87 8.10 33.02
C VAL A 95 -11.85 8.95 31.75
N TYR A 96 -12.86 8.75 30.90
CA TYR A 96 -13.12 9.55 29.71
C TYR A 96 -14.47 10.25 29.84
N CYS A 97 -14.48 11.58 29.79
CA CYS A 97 -15.69 12.39 29.89
C CYS A 97 -15.72 13.46 28.80
N GLY A 98 -16.85 13.62 28.12
CA GLY A 98 -17.01 14.71 27.16
C GLY A 98 -18.31 14.70 26.39
N THR A 99 -18.47 15.68 25.49
CA THR A 99 -19.62 15.80 24.60
C THR A 99 -19.21 15.50 23.16
N ILE A 100 -19.78 14.44 22.58
CA ILE A 100 -19.56 14.03 21.19
C ILE A 100 -20.70 14.56 20.32
N VAL A 101 -20.38 14.94 19.08
CA VAL A 101 -21.37 15.29 18.07
C VAL A 101 -21.63 14.05 17.21
N THR A 102 -22.88 13.60 17.12
CA THR A 102 -23.25 12.49 16.23
C THR A 102 -23.42 12.99 14.80
N ASP A 103 -23.40 12.09 13.81
CA ASP A 103 -23.57 12.43 12.39
C ASP A 103 -24.93 13.10 12.07
N GLU A 104 -25.92 12.95 12.97
CA GLU A 104 -27.20 13.65 12.93
C GLU A 104 -27.17 15.09 13.51
N GLY A 105 -26.00 15.58 13.93
CA GLY A 105 -25.83 16.89 14.54
C GLY A 105 -26.33 17.01 15.99
N LYS A 106 -26.67 15.88 16.65
CA LYS A 106 -27.10 15.86 18.06
C LYS A 106 -25.90 15.74 18.99
N GLU A 107 -25.92 16.47 20.10
CA GLU A 107 -24.91 16.37 21.16
C GLU A 107 -25.21 15.19 22.10
N LYS A 108 -24.25 14.26 22.24
CA LYS A 108 -24.33 13.13 23.17
C LYS A 108 -23.24 13.25 24.23
N LYS A 109 -23.62 13.15 25.51
CA LYS A 109 -22.65 13.08 26.63
C LYS A 109 -22.11 11.66 26.75
N VAL A 110 -20.78 11.53 26.83
CA VAL A 110 -20.08 10.26 27.00
C VAL A 110 -19.28 10.33 28.29
N ASN A 111 -19.57 9.42 29.21
CA ASN A 111 -18.87 9.24 30.48
C ASN A 111 -18.54 7.76 30.61
N ILE A 112 -17.25 7.42 30.58
CA ILE A 112 -16.76 6.04 30.63
C ILE A 112 -15.66 5.97 31.67
N ASP A 113 -15.83 5.09 32.65
CA ASP A 113 -14.84 4.80 33.69
C ASP A 113 -14.65 3.28 33.82
N PHE A 114 -13.41 2.81 33.81
CA PHE A 114 -13.09 1.38 33.94
C PHE A 114 -11.67 1.13 34.45
N GLU A 115 -11.45 -0.08 34.97
CA GLU A 115 -10.13 -0.60 35.34
C GLU A 115 -9.48 -1.31 34.14
N PRO A 116 -8.23 -0.96 33.75
CA PRO A 116 -7.54 -1.63 32.66
C PRO A 116 -7.11 -3.07 33.03
N PHE A 117 -7.05 -3.96 32.04
CA PHE A 117 -6.64 -5.37 32.20
C PHE A 117 -5.17 -5.58 32.58
N LYS A 118 -4.34 -4.53 32.46
CA LYS A 118 -2.93 -4.50 32.86
C LYS A 118 -2.66 -3.20 33.64
N PRO A 119 -1.73 -3.21 34.61
CA PRO A 119 -1.39 -2.02 35.39
C PRO A 119 -0.79 -0.92 34.51
N ILE A 120 -1.39 0.28 34.53
CA ILE A 120 -0.89 1.47 33.81
C ILE A 120 -0.03 2.32 34.73
N ASN A 121 1.27 2.46 34.44
CA ASN A 121 2.16 3.28 35.27
C ASN A 121 2.22 4.76 34.88
N THR A 122 1.50 5.17 33.83
CA THR A 122 1.48 6.56 33.33
C THR A 122 0.28 7.33 33.87
N SER A 123 0.50 8.54 34.38
CA SER A 123 -0.57 9.49 34.72
C SER A 123 -0.79 10.46 33.57
N LEU A 124 -2.03 10.67 33.15
CA LEU A 124 -2.39 11.56 32.04
C LEU A 124 -3.63 12.37 32.41
N TYR A 125 -3.59 13.69 32.18
CA TYR A 125 -4.76 14.56 32.18
C TYR A 125 -4.67 15.49 30.96
N LEU A 126 -5.65 15.41 30.07
CA LEU A 126 -5.72 16.25 28.87
C LEU A 126 -7.17 16.65 28.58
N CYS A 127 -7.36 17.91 28.19
CA CYS A 127 -8.62 18.45 27.69
C CYS A 127 -8.44 18.92 26.24
N ASP A 128 -9.04 18.23 25.27
CA ASP A 128 -8.89 18.51 23.84
C ASP A 128 -10.22 18.27 23.09
N ASN A 129 -10.22 18.33 21.77
CA ASN A 129 -11.34 17.99 20.89
C ASN A 129 -11.50 16.50 20.59
N LYS A 130 -10.64 15.66 21.16
CA LYS A 130 -10.58 14.20 20.98
C LYS A 130 -10.18 13.51 22.29
N PHE A 131 -10.51 12.23 22.42
CA PHE A 131 -9.99 11.40 23.52
C PHE A 131 -8.57 10.91 23.20
N HIS A 132 -7.69 10.91 24.20
CA HIS A 132 -6.33 10.39 24.10
C HIS A 132 -6.28 8.95 24.62
N THR A 133 -6.06 7.99 23.71
CA THR A 133 -6.06 6.53 23.99
C THR A 133 -4.67 5.90 23.86
N GLU A 134 -3.61 6.70 23.74
CA GLU A 134 -2.23 6.25 23.51
C GLU A 134 -1.73 5.30 24.61
N ALA A 135 -1.97 5.64 25.88
CA ALA A 135 -1.55 4.82 27.02
C ALA A 135 -2.28 3.46 27.07
N LEU A 136 -3.56 3.41 26.70
CA LEU A 136 -4.32 2.16 26.59
C LEU A 136 -3.87 1.32 25.40
N THR A 137 -3.54 1.96 24.28
CA THR A 137 -3.03 1.29 23.08
C THR A 137 -1.70 0.61 23.36
N ALA A 138 -0.85 1.23 24.19
CA ALA A 138 0.42 0.64 24.63
C ALA A 138 0.23 -0.63 25.49
N LEU A 139 -0.88 -0.80 26.21
CA LEU A 139 -1.12 -2.02 26.99
C LEU A 139 -1.51 -3.22 26.12
N LEU A 140 -2.10 -2.93 24.96
CA LEU A 140 -2.57 -3.92 23.99
C LEU A 140 -1.45 -4.57 23.16
N SER A 141 -0.19 -4.12 23.30
CA SER A 141 0.93 -4.86 22.72
C SER A 141 1.11 -6.19 23.46
N ASP A 142 1.04 -7.29 22.69
CA ASP A 142 1.20 -8.65 23.19
C ASP A 142 2.68 -8.91 23.54
N ASP A 143 3.00 -8.90 24.83
CA ASP A 143 4.34 -9.21 25.33
C ASP A 143 4.48 -10.73 25.52
N SER A 144 4.50 -11.48 24.41
CA SER A 144 4.87 -12.90 24.46
C SER A 144 6.32 -13.06 24.95
N LYS A 145 6.55 -14.02 25.86
CA LYS A 145 7.87 -14.26 26.47
C LYS A 145 8.74 -15.10 25.53
N PHE A 146 9.82 -14.51 25.02
CA PHE A 146 10.80 -15.18 24.16
C PHE A 146 12.07 -15.52 24.93
N GLY A 147 12.62 -16.71 24.72
CA GLY A 147 13.89 -17.14 25.30
C GLY A 147 15.05 -16.85 24.35
N PHE A 148 16.21 -16.54 24.92
CA PHE A 148 17.47 -16.35 24.20
C PHE A 148 18.57 -17.18 24.85
N ILE A 149 19.32 -17.90 24.02
CA ILE A 149 20.54 -18.60 24.41
C ILE A 149 21.68 -17.99 23.62
N VAL A 150 22.58 -17.30 24.31
CA VAL A 150 23.77 -16.67 23.76
C VAL A 150 24.96 -17.57 24.08
N ILE A 151 25.54 -18.23 23.08
CA ILE A 151 26.69 -19.14 23.23
C ILE A 151 27.93 -18.57 22.54
N ASP A 152 29.00 -18.35 23.31
CA ASP A 152 30.29 -17.90 22.81
C ASP A 152 31.42 -18.79 23.34
N GLY A 153 32.63 -18.67 22.78
CA GLY A 153 33.82 -19.36 23.24
C GLY A 153 34.33 -18.91 24.62
N SER A 154 33.78 -17.83 25.17
CA SER A 154 34.08 -17.29 26.50
C SER A 154 33.04 -17.65 27.59
N GLY A 155 31.84 -18.10 27.18
CA GLY A 155 30.75 -18.42 28.09
C GLY A 155 29.38 -18.40 27.44
N ALA A 156 28.36 -18.78 28.22
CA ALA A 156 26.96 -18.84 27.79
C ALA A 156 26.08 -17.95 28.68
N LEU A 157 25.08 -17.30 28.06
CA LEU A 157 24.08 -16.47 28.71
C LEU A 157 22.69 -16.89 28.28
N PHE A 158 21.78 -16.98 29.25
CA PHE A 158 20.37 -17.31 29.08
C PHE A 158 19.54 -16.09 29.51
N GLY A 159 18.66 -15.64 28.63
CA GLY A 159 17.81 -14.48 28.90
C GLY A 159 16.41 -14.64 28.34
N THR A 160 15.50 -13.80 28.80
CA THR A 160 14.15 -13.70 28.26
C THR A 160 13.82 -12.27 27.88
N LEU A 161 13.04 -12.11 26.82
CA LEU A 161 12.48 -10.85 26.37
C LEU A 161 10.96 -10.93 26.45
N GLN A 162 10.34 -9.98 27.14
CA GLN A 162 8.91 -9.84 27.25
C GLN A 162 8.56 -8.38 26.94
N GLY A 163 7.99 -8.13 25.76
CA GLY A 163 7.79 -6.77 25.26
C GLY A 163 9.11 -6.02 25.14
N ASN A 164 9.20 -4.85 25.78
CA ASN A 164 10.44 -4.06 25.88
C ASN A 164 11.29 -4.42 27.09
N THR A 165 10.86 -5.36 27.93
CA THR A 165 11.59 -5.76 29.14
C THR A 165 12.50 -6.95 28.85
N ARG A 166 13.79 -6.81 29.20
CA ARG A 166 14.79 -7.87 29.09
C ARG A 166 15.18 -8.36 30.48
N GLU A 167 15.27 -9.67 30.64
CA GLU A 167 15.73 -10.32 31.88
C GLU A 167 16.86 -11.30 31.57
N VAL A 168 17.94 -11.26 32.34
CA VAL A 168 19.02 -12.26 32.26
C VAL A 168 18.77 -13.31 33.34
N LEU A 169 18.45 -14.53 32.94
CA LEU A 169 18.11 -15.63 33.85
C LEU A 169 19.37 -16.26 34.46
N HIS A 170 20.36 -16.56 33.63
CA HIS A 170 21.58 -17.24 34.07
C HIS A 170 22.76 -16.94 33.16
N LYS A 171 23.97 -16.88 33.71
CA LYS A 171 25.21 -16.74 32.94
C LYS A 171 26.35 -17.52 33.60
N PHE A 172 27.19 -18.14 32.78
CA PHE A 172 28.42 -18.76 33.24
C PHE A 172 29.54 -18.65 32.20
N THR A 173 30.79 -18.61 32.66
CA THR A 173 32.00 -18.51 31.83
C THR A 173 32.65 -19.88 31.62
N VAL A 174 33.32 -20.06 30.48
CA VAL A 174 34.01 -21.31 30.14
C VAL A 174 35.36 -21.02 29.48
N ASP A 175 36.41 -21.65 29.99
CA ASP A 175 37.76 -21.55 29.43
C ASP A 175 38.04 -22.69 28.44
N LEU A 176 37.91 -22.39 27.15
CA LEU A 176 38.24 -23.33 26.07
C LEU A 176 39.72 -23.24 25.67
N PRO A 177 40.44 -24.37 25.49
CA PRO A 177 41.83 -24.34 25.09
C PRO A 177 42.01 -23.76 23.68
N LYS A 178 42.96 -22.83 23.50
CA LYS A 178 43.26 -22.19 22.22
C LYS A 178 43.88 -23.17 21.20
N LYS A 179 43.75 -22.86 19.90
CA LYS A 179 44.35 -23.64 18.82
C LYS A 179 45.89 -23.59 18.92
N HIS A 180 46.54 -24.75 19.03
CA HIS A 180 48.00 -24.83 19.06
C HIS A 180 48.56 -24.47 17.67
N GLY A 181 49.48 -23.51 17.60
CA GLY A 181 50.04 -23.00 16.34
C GLY A 181 51.24 -23.77 15.77
N ARG A 182 51.78 -24.77 16.48
CA ARG A 182 52.90 -25.60 16.02
C ARG A 182 52.40 -26.98 15.63
N GLY A 183 52.63 -27.39 14.38
CA GLY A 183 52.30 -28.72 13.88
C GLY A 183 53.22 -29.81 14.44
N GLY A 184 52.69 -31.01 14.68
CA GLY A 184 53.43 -32.17 15.20
C GLY A 184 52.51 -33.28 15.72
N GLN A 185 53.07 -34.42 16.14
CA GLN A 185 52.31 -35.59 16.66
C GLN A 185 51.46 -35.24 17.90
N SER A 186 51.91 -34.29 18.72
CA SER A 186 51.14 -33.78 19.87
C SER A 186 49.93 -32.92 19.48
N ALA A 187 49.90 -32.34 18.27
CA ALA A 187 48.81 -31.47 17.82
C ALA A 187 47.48 -32.22 17.68
N LEU A 188 47.49 -33.49 17.28
CA LEU A 188 46.29 -34.34 17.18
C LEU A 188 45.68 -34.61 18.57
N ARG A 189 46.53 -34.89 19.57
CA ARG A 189 46.11 -35.07 20.97
C ARG A 189 45.48 -33.80 21.53
N PHE A 190 46.10 -32.63 21.30
CA PHE A 190 45.53 -31.33 21.72
C PHE A 190 44.27 -30.94 20.93
N ALA A 191 44.10 -31.42 19.69
CA ALA A 191 42.86 -31.28 18.96
C ALA A 191 41.73 -32.11 19.59
N ARG A 192 42.01 -33.37 19.96
CA ARG A 192 41.04 -34.26 20.63
C ARG A 192 40.57 -33.71 21.98
N LEU A 193 41.49 -33.27 22.84
CA LEU A 193 41.17 -32.63 24.13
C LEU A 193 40.33 -31.35 23.96
N ARG A 194 40.56 -30.59 22.89
CA ARG A 194 39.75 -29.40 22.57
C ARG A 194 38.34 -29.77 22.13
N MET A 195 38.19 -30.78 21.28
CA MET A 195 36.85 -31.25 20.85
C MET A 195 36.07 -31.80 22.03
N GLU A 196 36.71 -32.57 22.91
CA GLU A 196 36.08 -33.12 24.12
C GLU A 196 35.60 -32.01 25.07
N LYS A 197 36.42 -30.98 25.33
CA LYS A 197 36.00 -29.83 26.13
C LYS A 197 34.87 -29.01 25.49
N ARG A 198 34.86 -28.86 24.16
CA ARG A 198 33.76 -28.19 23.44
C ARG A 198 32.47 -28.99 23.53
N HIS A 199 32.53 -30.30 23.35
CA HIS A 199 31.37 -31.18 23.47
C HIS A 199 30.77 -31.13 24.89
N ASN A 200 31.60 -31.18 25.94
CA ASN A 200 31.15 -31.02 27.31
C ASN A 200 30.53 -29.65 27.59
N TYR A 201 31.05 -28.59 26.95
CA TYR A 201 30.48 -27.26 27.04
C TYR A 201 29.08 -27.18 26.41
N VAL A 202 28.91 -27.70 25.18
CA VAL A 202 27.60 -27.74 24.51
C VAL A 202 26.59 -28.57 25.31
N ARG A 203 27.00 -29.70 25.87
CA ARG A 203 26.16 -30.52 26.77
C ARG A 203 25.67 -29.73 27.99
N LYS A 204 26.58 -29.03 28.68
CA LYS A 204 26.23 -28.20 29.83
C LYS A 204 25.23 -27.09 29.46
N VAL A 205 25.38 -26.49 28.28
CA VAL A 205 24.44 -25.47 27.77
C VAL A 205 23.06 -26.09 27.52
N ALA A 206 22.98 -27.28 26.92
CA ALA A 206 21.71 -27.97 26.67
C ALA A 206 20.99 -28.34 27.97
N GLU A 207 21.69 -28.89 28.96
CA GLU A 207 21.13 -29.23 30.28
C GLU A 207 20.61 -27.98 31.00
N THR A 208 21.37 -26.88 30.97
CA THR A 208 20.96 -25.60 31.58
C THR A 208 19.73 -25.01 30.87
N ALA A 209 19.62 -25.16 29.55
CA ALA A 209 18.46 -24.70 28.79
C ALA A 209 17.17 -25.40 29.24
N VAL A 210 17.23 -26.72 29.50
CA VAL A 210 16.08 -27.49 30.00
C VAL A 210 15.66 -27.02 31.39
N GLN A 211 16.63 -26.82 32.30
CA GLN A 211 16.34 -26.33 33.66
C GLN A 211 15.64 -24.96 33.68
N LEU A 212 15.95 -24.08 32.73
CA LEU A 212 15.43 -22.70 32.72
C LEU A 212 14.15 -22.55 31.90
N PHE A 213 14.03 -23.24 30.77
CA PHE A 213 12.92 -23.05 29.82
C PHE A 213 11.83 -24.13 29.89
N VAL A 214 12.03 -25.19 30.68
CA VAL A 214 11.03 -26.24 30.91
C VAL A 214 10.64 -26.25 32.39
N SER A 215 9.34 -26.19 32.65
CA SER A 215 8.78 -26.36 34.00
C SER A 215 7.50 -27.19 33.93
N ASN A 216 7.34 -28.17 34.83
CA ASN A 216 6.18 -29.09 34.85
C ASN A 216 5.88 -29.72 33.48
N ASP A 217 6.93 -30.22 32.81
CA ASP A 217 6.84 -30.88 31.49
C ASP A 217 6.34 -29.99 30.33
N LYS A 218 6.22 -28.67 30.55
CA LYS A 218 5.82 -27.68 29.54
C LYS A 218 6.90 -26.62 29.33
N VAL A 219 6.98 -26.10 28.10
CA VAL A 219 7.93 -25.05 27.71
C VAL A 219 7.37 -23.67 28.12
N ASN A 220 8.15 -22.89 28.86
CA ASN A 220 7.75 -21.60 29.43
C ASN A 220 7.81 -20.43 28.44
N VAL A 221 8.42 -20.62 27.27
CA VAL A 221 8.66 -19.57 26.26
C VAL A 221 7.86 -19.82 24.97
N ALA A 222 7.39 -18.74 24.36
CA ALA A 222 6.65 -18.79 23.10
C ALA A 222 7.56 -19.23 21.93
N GLY A 223 8.83 -18.85 21.98
CA GLY A 223 9.88 -19.26 21.06
C GLY A 223 11.27 -18.99 21.61
N LEU A 224 12.27 -19.63 20.99
CA LEU A 224 13.67 -19.61 21.42
C LEU A 224 14.57 -19.10 20.28
N VAL A 225 15.47 -18.19 20.60
CA VAL A 225 16.52 -17.71 19.68
C VAL A 225 17.87 -18.22 20.17
N LEU A 226 18.62 -18.88 19.29
CA LEU A 226 20.00 -19.29 19.55
C LEU A 226 20.94 -18.30 18.88
N ALA A 227 21.74 -17.59 19.66
CA ALA A 227 22.68 -16.59 19.19
C ALA A 227 24.11 -17.00 19.56
N GLY A 228 25.08 -16.85 18.67
CA GLY A 228 26.46 -17.23 18.97
C GLY A 228 27.40 -17.20 17.78
N SER A 229 28.65 -17.57 18.01
CA SER A 229 29.62 -17.85 16.94
C SER A 229 29.19 -19.11 16.16
N ALA A 230 29.37 -19.09 14.83
CA ALA A 230 28.77 -20.03 13.87
C ALA A 230 28.90 -21.52 14.25
N ASP A 231 30.04 -21.93 14.81
CA ASP A 231 30.32 -23.34 15.11
C ASP A 231 29.48 -23.88 16.27
N PHE A 232 29.37 -23.14 17.38
CA PHE A 232 28.74 -23.68 18.61
C PHE A 232 27.22 -23.75 18.55
N LYS A 233 26.60 -22.75 17.92
CA LYS A 233 25.13 -22.70 17.82
C LYS A 233 24.57 -23.73 16.84
N THR A 234 25.31 -24.02 15.76
CA THR A 234 24.93 -25.04 14.77
C THR A 234 25.09 -26.43 15.36
N GLU A 235 26.18 -26.66 16.10
CA GLU A 235 26.39 -27.90 16.86
C GLU A 235 25.28 -28.11 17.90
N LEU A 236 24.92 -27.08 18.69
CA LEU A 236 23.81 -27.18 19.66
C LEU A 236 22.47 -27.52 18.96
N SER A 237 22.13 -26.84 17.86
CA SER A 237 20.85 -27.04 17.17
C SER A 237 20.74 -28.38 16.45
N GLN A 238 21.85 -28.93 15.95
CA GLN A 238 21.89 -30.19 15.21
C GLN A 238 22.15 -31.40 16.11
N SER A 239 22.67 -31.19 17.32
CA SER A 239 22.98 -32.28 18.24
C SER A 239 21.72 -32.92 18.83
N ASP A 240 21.76 -34.24 18.99
CA ASP A 240 20.76 -35.03 19.72
C ASP A 240 20.73 -34.72 21.23
N MET A 241 21.65 -33.89 21.72
CA MET A 241 21.73 -33.47 23.12
C MET A 241 20.72 -32.38 23.48
N PHE A 242 20.17 -31.69 22.49
CA PHE A 242 19.20 -30.61 22.72
C PHE A 242 17.79 -31.19 22.84
N ASP A 243 17.04 -30.78 23.86
CA ASP A 243 15.70 -31.33 24.13
C ASP A 243 14.78 -31.12 22.91
N PRO A 244 14.14 -32.19 22.38
CA PRO A 244 13.26 -32.09 21.21
C PRO A 244 12.14 -31.06 21.37
N ARG A 245 11.65 -30.83 22.60
CA ARG A 245 10.58 -29.87 22.88
C ARG A 245 11.04 -28.43 22.73
N LEU A 246 12.28 -28.13 23.09
CA LEU A 246 12.90 -26.83 22.86
C LEU A 246 13.30 -26.67 21.40
N GLN A 247 13.72 -27.75 20.74
CA GLN A 247 14.11 -27.74 19.32
C GLN A 247 12.95 -27.31 18.40
N VAL A 248 11.73 -27.80 18.65
CA VAL A 248 10.51 -27.38 17.91
C VAL A 248 10.19 -25.89 18.11
N LYS A 249 10.69 -25.28 19.20
CA LYS A 249 10.46 -23.88 19.54
C LYS A 249 11.59 -22.95 19.08
N VAL A 250 12.65 -23.47 18.45
CA VAL A 250 13.73 -22.63 17.89
C VAL A 250 13.19 -21.85 16.70
N LEU A 251 13.18 -20.52 16.80
CA LEU A 251 12.68 -19.62 15.76
C LEU A 251 13.79 -19.21 14.77
N LYS A 252 14.98 -18.88 15.29
CA LYS A 252 16.08 -18.32 14.50
C LYS A 252 17.43 -18.64 15.12
N LEU A 253 18.42 -18.88 14.26
CA LEU A 253 19.84 -18.91 14.62
C LEU A 253 20.48 -17.56 14.23
N VAL A 254 21.16 -16.90 15.15
CA VAL A 254 21.73 -15.55 14.95
C VAL A 254 23.25 -15.58 15.11
N ASP A 255 23.97 -14.97 14.17
CA ASP A 255 25.41 -14.68 14.30
C ASP A 255 25.60 -13.36 15.05
N ILE A 256 26.37 -13.41 16.14
CA ILE A 256 26.70 -12.22 16.94
C ILE A 256 28.22 -12.03 16.99
N SER A 257 28.64 -10.77 17.08
CA SER A 257 30.06 -10.38 17.09
C SER A 257 30.66 -10.40 18.50
N TYR A 258 29.81 -10.29 19.52
CA TYR A 258 30.20 -10.20 20.92
C TYR A 258 29.43 -11.25 21.74
N GLY A 259 30.08 -11.85 22.74
CA GLY A 259 29.44 -12.71 23.73
C GLY A 259 28.80 -11.95 24.89
N GLY A 260 28.13 -12.66 25.79
CA GLY A 260 27.55 -12.10 27.02
C GLY A 260 26.39 -11.13 26.80
N GLU A 261 26.28 -10.11 27.64
CA GLU A 261 25.14 -9.17 27.64
C GLU A 261 25.10 -8.26 26.39
N ASN A 262 26.26 -7.90 25.84
CA ASN A 262 26.34 -7.14 24.59
C ASN A 262 25.85 -7.99 23.40
N GLY A 263 26.23 -9.28 23.38
CA GLY A 263 25.72 -10.26 22.44
C GLY A 263 24.22 -10.49 22.55
N PHE A 264 23.68 -10.45 23.78
CA PHE A 264 22.25 -10.55 24.03
C PHE A 264 21.47 -9.38 23.42
N ASN A 265 21.95 -8.14 23.58
CA ASN A 265 21.31 -6.97 22.96
C ASN A 265 21.36 -7.05 21.42
N GLN A 266 22.50 -7.46 20.87
CA GLN A 266 22.64 -7.65 19.42
C GLN A 266 21.71 -8.76 18.90
N ALA A 267 21.54 -9.85 19.66
CA ALA A 267 20.63 -10.93 19.31
C ALA A 267 19.16 -10.47 19.31
N ILE A 268 18.77 -9.61 20.26
CA ILE A 268 17.43 -9.02 20.31
C ILE A 268 17.17 -8.17 19.05
N GLU A 269 18.10 -7.28 18.71
CA GLU A 269 17.99 -6.40 17.54
C GLU A 269 17.89 -7.20 16.23
N LEU A 270 18.74 -8.20 16.03
CA LEU A 270 18.75 -9.05 14.83
C LEU A 270 17.55 -10.00 14.73
N SER A 271 16.83 -10.21 15.85
CA SER A 271 15.66 -11.10 15.91
C SER A 271 14.34 -10.35 15.88
N ALA A 272 14.34 -9.02 16.01
CA ALA A 272 13.13 -8.19 16.10
C ALA A 272 12.10 -8.50 15.00
N GLU A 273 12.55 -8.64 13.74
CA GLU A 273 11.69 -8.98 12.59
C GLU A 273 11.03 -10.36 12.71
N VAL A 274 11.76 -11.36 13.22
CA VAL A 274 11.21 -12.72 13.37
C VAL A 274 10.24 -12.77 14.54
N LEU A 275 10.54 -12.04 15.62
CA LEU A 275 9.68 -11.95 16.80
C LEU A 275 8.34 -11.27 16.50
N SER A 276 8.32 -10.22 15.66
CA SER A 276 7.07 -9.61 15.20
C SER A 276 6.24 -10.54 14.30
N ASN A 277 6.91 -11.41 13.53
CA ASN A 277 6.25 -12.31 12.58
C ASN A 277 5.66 -13.58 13.22
N VAL A 278 5.95 -13.88 14.49
CA VAL A 278 5.47 -15.12 15.14
C VAL A 278 3.95 -15.18 15.19
N LYS A 279 3.28 -14.07 15.53
CA LYS A 279 1.81 -14.00 15.58
C LYS A 279 1.20 -14.19 14.19
N PHE A 280 1.74 -13.52 13.18
CA PHE A 280 1.32 -13.67 11.79
C PHE A 280 1.48 -15.12 11.27
N ILE A 281 2.57 -15.80 11.63
CA ILE A 281 2.79 -17.21 11.27
C ILE A 281 1.77 -18.14 11.95
N GLN A 282 1.45 -17.88 13.22
CA GLN A 282 0.43 -18.64 13.95
C GLN A 282 -0.96 -18.46 13.35
N GLU A 283 -1.36 -17.21 13.09
CA GLU A 283 -2.63 -16.88 12.42
C GLU A 283 -2.70 -17.49 11.02
N LYS A 284 -1.63 -17.39 10.22
CA LYS A 284 -1.55 -18.00 8.89
C LYS A 284 -1.68 -19.53 8.93
N LYS A 285 -1.07 -20.20 9.92
CA LYS A 285 -1.21 -21.66 10.09
C LYS A 285 -2.63 -22.04 10.49
N LEU A 286 -3.27 -21.25 11.34
CA LEU A 286 -4.66 -21.47 11.78
C LEU A 286 -5.63 -21.32 10.60
N ILE A 287 -5.50 -20.21 9.86
CA ILE A 287 -6.31 -19.93 8.66
C ILE A 287 -6.03 -20.98 7.57
N GLY A 288 -4.77 -21.36 7.37
CA GLY A 288 -4.39 -22.42 6.43
C GLY A 288 -5.10 -23.74 6.73
N ARG A 289 -5.10 -24.17 8.00
CA ARG A 289 -5.83 -25.37 8.42
C ARG A 289 -7.33 -25.27 8.13
N TYR A 290 -7.94 -24.12 8.39
CA TYR A 290 -9.36 -23.91 8.10
C TYR A 290 -9.67 -24.03 6.60
N PHE A 291 -8.83 -23.45 5.73
CA PHE A 291 -8.99 -23.60 4.28
C PHE A 291 -8.69 -25.01 3.78
N ASP A 292 -7.76 -25.72 4.41
CA ASP A 292 -7.48 -27.12 4.07
C ASP A 292 -8.72 -27.98 4.33
N GLU A 293 -9.42 -27.80 5.47
CA GLU A 293 -10.68 -28.49 5.79
C GLU A 293 -11.82 -28.14 4.79
N ILE A 294 -11.90 -26.89 4.34
CA ILE A 294 -12.84 -26.48 3.27
C ILE A 294 -12.47 -27.16 1.94
N SER A 295 -11.19 -27.16 1.58
CA SER A 295 -10.71 -27.70 0.30
C SER A 295 -10.89 -29.22 0.19
N GLN A 296 -10.81 -29.92 1.33
CA GLN A 296 -10.98 -31.36 1.43
C GLN A 296 -12.44 -31.77 1.64
N ASP A 297 -13.38 -30.81 1.75
CA ASP A 297 -14.82 -31.00 1.95
C ASP A 297 -15.13 -32.00 3.08
N THR A 298 -14.44 -31.84 4.22
CA THR A 298 -14.52 -32.80 5.34
C THR A 298 -15.82 -32.70 6.13
N GLY A 299 -16.66 -31.70 5.86
CA GLY A 299 -17.86 -31.36 6.62
C GLY A 299 -17.60 -30.82 8.03
N LYS A 300 -16.33 -30.60 8.40
CA LYS A 300 -15.90 -30.12 9.74
C LYS A 300 -15.65 -28.60 9.75
N TYR A 301 -16.49 -27.84 9.09
CA TYR A 301 -16.42 -26.38 9.08
C TYR A 301 -17.82 -25.78 9.06
N CYS A 302 -17.98 -24.61 9.69
CA CYS A 302 -19.20 -23.81 9.64
C CYS A 302 -18.84 -22.38 9.19
N PHE A 303 -19.68 -21.76 8.38
CA PHE A 303 -19.50 -20.39 7.92
C PHE A 303 -20.83 -19.63 8.00
N GLY A 304 -20.78 -18.34 8.31
CA GLY A 304 -21.98 -17.51 8.50
C GLY A 304 -22.42 -17.45 9.97
N VAL A 305 -23.03 -16.33 10.35
CA VAL A 305 -23.38 -16.01 11.75
C VAL A 305 -24.38 -17.03 12.30
N ASP A 306 -25.45 -17.31 11.56
CA ASP A 306 -26.51 -18.23 11.99
C ASP A 306 -26.01 -19.67 12.20
N ASP A 307 -25.23 -20.19 11.25
CA ASP A 307 -24.75 -21.58 11.29
C ASP A 307 -23.64 -21.77 12.32
N THR A 308 -22.79 -20.75 12.51
CA THR A 308 -21.75 -20.76 13.55
C THR A 308 -22.37 -20.70 14.94
N LEU A 309 -23.43 -19.91 15.13
CA LEU A 309 -24.14 -19.82 16.41
C LEU A 309 -24.89 -21.11 16.74
N LYS A 310 -25.56 -21.73 15.77
CA LYS A 310 -26.15 -23.07 15.95
C LYS A 310 -25.08 -24.11 16.33
N ALA A 311 -23.93 -24.09 15.68
CA ALA A 311 -22.82 -24.99 16.00
C ALA A 311 -22.28 -24.77 17.42
N LEU A 312 -22.23 -23.52 17.89
CA LEU A 312 -21.86 -23.16 19.26
C LEU A 312 -22.92 -23.60 20.29
N GLU A 313 -24.21 -23.38 20.02
CA GLU A 313 -25.32 -23.83 20.86
C GLU A 313 -25.37 -25.35 20.98
N MET A 314 -25.02 -26.06 19.89
CA MET A 314 -24.87 -27.51 19.88
C MET A 314 -23.57 -28.01 20.55
N GLY A 315 -22.65 -27.12 20.94
CA GLY A 315 -21.34 -27.48 21.50
C GLY A 315 -20.41 -28.19 20.51
N ALA A 316 -20.68 -28.07 19.21
CA ALA A 316 -19.96 -28.76 18.14
C ALA A 316 -18.72 -28.00 17.63
N ALA A 317 -18.49 -26.79 18.12
CA ALA A 317 -17.38 -25.93 17.71
C ALA A 317 -16.18 -26.07 18.67
N GLU A 318 -15.06 -26.61 18.18
CA GLU A 318 -13.79 -26.68 18.95
C GLU A 318 -12.98 -25.37 18.84
N ILE A 319 -12.93 -24.77 17.64
CA ILE A 319 -12.12 -23.58 17.36
C ILE A 319 -13.01 -22.53 16.68
N LEU A 320 -13.07 -21.36 17.28
CA LEU A 320 -13.80 -20.21 16.75
C LEU A 320 -12.82 -19.18 16.17
N ILE A 321 -12.94 -18.90 14.87
CA ILE A 321 -12.12 -17.90 14.16
C ILE A 321 -12.95 -16.68 13.83
N VAL A 322 -12.31 -15.53 14.01
CA VAL A 322 -13.03 -14.29 14.23
C VAL A 322 -12.43 -13.17 13.42
N TYR A 323 -13.31 -12.39 12.83
CA TYR A 323 -12.94 -11.10 12.30
C TYR A 323 -13.33 -9.93 13.23
N GLU A 324 -12.37 -9.02 13.43
CA GLU A 324 -12.53 -7.86 14.31
C GLU A 324 -13.45 -6.77 13.73
N ASN A 325 -13.68 -6.70 12.41
CA ASN A 325 -14.57 -5.71 11.77
C ASN A 325 -15.90 -6.32 11.28
N LEU A 326 -16.46 -7.31 11.98
CA LEU A 326 -17.83 -7.75 11.70
C LEU A 326 -18.82 -6.75 12.32
N GLU A 327 -19.64 -6.11 11.48
CA GLU A 327 -20.60 -5.05 11.88
C GLU A 327 -22.04 -5.58 12.04
N THR A 328 -22.20 -6.85 12.41
CA THR A 328 -23.51 -7.43 12.69
C THR A 328 -23.89 -7.15 14.15
N MET A 329 -25.16 -6.80 14.39
CA MET A 329 -25.67 -6.51 15.72
C MET A 329 -26.80 -7.48 16.09
N ARG A 330 -26.70 -8.07 17.29
CA ARG A 330 -27.77 -8.81 17.95
C ARG A 330 -28.91 -7.89 18.38
N TYR A 331 -30.11 -8.15 17.89
CA TYR A 331 -31.32 -7.59 18.47
C TYR A 331 -32.12 -8.70 19.13
N VAL A 332 -32.45 -8.50 20.41
CA VAL A 332 -33.38 -9.34 21.15
C VAL A 332 -34.72 -8.61 21.19
N LEU A 333 -35.67 -9.06 20.38
CA LEU A 333 -37.02 -8.53 20.36
C LEU A 333 -37.84 -9.19 21.47
N LYS A 334 -38.42 -8.37 22.35
CA LYS A 334 -39.37 -8.81 23.36
C LYS A 334 -40.78 -8.45 22.91
N LEU A 335 -41.68 -9.43 22.92
CA LEU A 335 -43.11 -9.20 22.74
C LEU A 335 -43.67 -8.52 24.00
N HIS A 336 -44.45 -7.46 23.81
CA HIS A 336 -45.20 -6.84 24.89
C HIS A 336 -46.67 -6.80 24.54
N GLY A 337 -47.46 -7.62 25.23
CA GLY A 337 -48.93 -7.54 25.22
C GLY A 337 -49.65 -8.84 24.90
N ALA A 338 -49.81 -9.71 25.90
CA ALA A 338 -51.10 -10.28 26.34
C ALA A 338 -50.84 -11.31 27.44
N GLU A 339 -51.39 -11.07 28.63
CA GLU A 339 -51.50 -12.08 29.68
C GLU A 339 -52.32 -13.27 29.17
N VAL A 340 -51.67 -14.37 28.77
CA VAL A 340 -52.29 -15.71 28.77
C VAL A 340 -51.22 -16.75 29.07
N ASN A 341 -51.31 -17.30 30.29
CA ASN A 341 -50.89 -18.64 30.72
C ASN A 341 -49.61 -19.24 30.12
N GLY A 342 -48.53 -19.16 30.90
CA GLY A 342 -47.76 -20.36 31.26
C GLY A 342 -47.05 -21.11 30.12
N SER A 343 -46.31 -20.41 29.27
CA SER A 343 -45.10 -20.92 28.62
C SER A 343 -44.22 -19.74 28.21
N GLU A 344 -42.92 -19.97 28.19
CA GLU A 344 -41.79 -19.03 28.30
C GLU A 344 -41.85 -17.76 27.42
N ASN A 345 -41.18 -16.70 27.90
CA ASN A 345 -40.87 -15.50 27.13
C ASN A 345 -40.27 -15.86 25.76
N ASP A 346 -41.06 -15.78 24.69
CA ASP A 346 -40.55 -15.90 23.31
C ASP A 346 -39.73 -14.64 22.98
N GLU A 347 -38.46 -14.65 23.39
CA GLU A 347 -37.45 -13.70 22.94
C GLU A 347 -37.04 -14.05 21.49
N LYS A 348 -37.36 -13.20 20.52
CA LYS A 348 -36.93 -13.41 19.12
C LYS A 348 -35.60 -12.70 18.88
N VAL A 349 -34.57 -13.47 18.55
CA VAL A 349 -33.22 -12.96 18.26
C VAL A 349 -33.08 -12.77 16.75
N ILE A 350 -32.67 -11.58 16.31
CA ILE A 350 -32.35 -11.28 14.91
C ILE A 350 -30.96 -10.64 14.81
N TYR A 351 -30.26 -10.93 13.71
CA TYR A 351 -28.92 -10.43 13.40
C TYR A 351 -29.01 -9.50 12.19
N LEU A 352 -28.70 -8.21 12.33
CA LEU A 352 -28.82 -7.22 11.25
C LEU A 352 -27.50 -6.45 11.07
N THR A 353 -27.22 -6.05 9.83
CA THR A 353 -26.13 -5.10 9.50
C THR A 353 -26.60 -3.63 9.66
N PRO A 354 -25.70 -2.63 9.72
CA PRO A 354 -26.08 -1.23 9.90
C PRO A 354 -26.86 -0.65 8.71
N GLU A 355 -26.75 -1.28 7.54
CA GLU A 355 -27.54 -0.97 6.35
C GLU A 355 -28.96 -1.55 6.45
N GLN A 356 -29.08 -2.78 6.94
CA GLN A 356 -30.37 -3.45 7.16
C GLN A 356 -31.13 -2.89 8.37
N GLU A 357 -30.43 -2.28 9.33
CA GLU A 357 -31.04 -1.56 10.45
C GLU A 357 -31.90 -0.37 9.99
N LYS A 358 -31.54 0.27 8.87
CA LYS A 358 -32.31 1.41 8.34
C LYS A 358 -33.68 0.99 7.81
N ASP A 359 -33.83 -0.27 7.43
CA ASP A 359 -35.08 -0.83 6.92
C ASP A 359 -35.96 -1.35 8.08
N LYS A 360 -37.00 -0.56 8.38
CA LYS A 360 -37.99 -0.87 9.43
C LYS A 360 -38.76 -2.17 9.21
N SER A 361 -38.74 -2.71 7.99
CA SER A 361 -39.39 -3.97 7.61
C SER A 361 -38.82 -5.19 8.33
N HIS A 362 -37.53 -5.17 8.70
CA HIS A 362 -36.86 -6.27 9.39
C HIS A 362 -37.28 -6.42 10.87
N PHE A 363 -37.94 -5.41 11.44
CA PHE A 363 -38.44 -5.41 12.81
C PHE A 363 -39.93 -5.78 12.92
N ILE A 364 -40.60 -6.04 11.79
CA ILE A 364 -42.05 -6.30 11.74
C ILE A 364 -42.28 -7.72 11.21
N ASP A 365 -42.84 -8.58 12.06
CA ASP A 365 -43.27 -9.92 11.64
C ASP A 365 -44.67 -9.86 11.01
N LYS A 366 -44.90 -10.61 9.93
CA LYS A 366 -46.12 -10.50 9.11
C LYS A 366 -47.39 -11.10 9.75
N GLU A 367 -47.30 -11.73 10.92
CA GLU A 367 -48.42 -12.49 11.49
C GLU A 367 -48.97 -11.98 12.84
N VAL A 368 -48.28 -11.15 13.63
CA VAL A 368 -48.83 -10.60 14.88
C VAL A 368 -48.30 -9.19 15.18
N SER A 369 -49.18 -8.37 15.74
CA SER A 369 -49.05 -7.01 16.30
C SER A 369 -47.64 -6.53 16.70
N ILE A 370 -47.35 -5.29 16.29
CA ILE A 370 -46.24 -4.38 16.65
C ILE A 370 -45.29 -4.90 17.74
N PHE A 371 -44.11 -5.37 17.31
CA PHE A 371 -42.95 -5.43 18.20
C PHE A 371 -42.49 -3.99 18.47
N THR A 372 -42.52 -3.56 19.72
CA THR A 372 -41.92 -2.28 20.11
C THR A 372 -40.45 -2.55 20.37
N VAL A 373 -39.55 -2.02 19.52
CA VAL A 373 -38.14 -1.87 19.89
C VAL A 373 -38.15 -1.02 21.15
N GLY A 374 -37.62 -1.52 22.26
CA GLY A 374 -37.58 -0.81 23.54
C GLY A 374 -36.74 0.47 23.44
N PHE A 375 -37.33 1.54 22.89
CA PHE A 375 -36.85 2.90 22.99
C PHE A 375 -37.57 3.55 24.16
N ASN A 376 -36.91 3.59 25.31
CA ASN A 376 -37.38 4.35 26.45
C ASN A 376 -37.05 5.84 26.23
N GLN A 377 -38.00 6.59 25.66
CA GLN A 377 -38.08 8.05 25.80
C GLN A 377 -39.08 8.37 26.92
N ASN A 378 -38.59 8.69 28.12
CA ASN A 378 -38.89 9.96 28.81
C ASN A 378 -38.37 10.04 30.25
N ASN A 379 -37.72 11.17 30.52
CA ASN A 379 -37.52 11.89 31.79
C ASN A 379 -36.57 11.38 32.90
N ASN A 380 -35.50 12.19 33.06
CA ASN A 380 -34.98 12.78 34.30
C ASN A 380 -34.65 11.89 35.50
N ASN A 381 -33.34 11.88 35.79
CA ASN A 381 -32.63 11.47 37.01
C ASN A 381 -32.30 9.97 37.22
N MET A 382 -31.01 9.77 37.53
CA MET A 382 -30.29 8.61 38.08
C MET A 382 -29.83 7.49 37.12
N ASP A 383 -28.51 7.44 36.92
CA ASP A 383 -27.70 6.23 36.66
C ASP A 383 -27.86 5.22 37.83
N PRO A 384 -27.52 3.90 37.73
CA PRO A 384 -26.60 3.22 36.80
C PRO A 384 -27.12 1.84 36.30
N ASP A 385 -26.21 0.99 35.78
CA ASP A 385 -26.37 -0.41 35.35
C ASP A 385 -26.72 -0.65 33.87
N ILE A 386 -25.71 -0.38 33.03
CA ILE A 386 -25.57 -1.02 31.72
C ILE A 386 -25.08 -2.45 32.00
N GLU A 387 -26.02 -3.37 32.27
CA GLU A 387 -25.73 -4.80 32.19
C GLU A 387 -25.72 -5.25 30.73
N ASP A 388 -24.59 -5.86 30.37
CA ASP A 388 -24.27 -6.57 29.13
C ASP A 388 -25.47 -7.30 28.50
N LYS A 389 -25.80 -6.94 27.26
CA LYS A 389 -26.27 -7.90 26.24
C LYS A 389 -25.61 -7.64 24.86
N THR A 390 -24.35 -7.24 24.84
CA THR A 390 -23.50 -7.39 23.64
C THR A 390 -22.87 -8.78 23.65
N LEU A 391 -23.62 -9.76 23.16
CA LEU A 391 -23.05 -11.00 22.63
C LEU A 391 -22.85 -10.77 21.13
N GLU A 392 -21.61 -10.89 20.63
CA GLU A 392 -21.36 -11.42 19.27
C GLU A 392 -19.88 -11.53 18.90
N LEU A 393 -19.36 -12.75 19.03
CA LEU A 393 -19.13 -13.66 17.91
C LEU A 393 -19.13 -13.06 16.48
N MET A 394 -18.07 -12.36 16.15
CA MET A 394 -16.97 -12.91 15.36
C MET A 394 -17.24 -13.78 14.10
N CYS A 395 -16.93 -13.25 12.89
CA CYS A 395 -16.68 -14.02 11.65
C CYS A 395 -16.15 -13.14 10.49
N SER A 396 -15.14 -13.60 9.73
CA SER A 396 -15.01 -13.32 8.28
C SER A 396 -14.05 -14.30 7.59
N LEU A 397 -14.26 -14.47 6.29
CA LEU A 397 -13.20 -14.77 5.33
C LEU A 397 -13.06 -13.61 4.31
N PRO A 398 -11.89 -13.46 3.66
CA PRO A 398 -11.56 -12.34 2.77
C PRO A 398 -11.97 -12.58 1.31
N ARG A 399 -12.34 -11.49 0.62
CA ARG A 399 -12.50 -11.43 -0.84
C ARG A 399 -11.17 -11.07 -1.52
N SER A 400 -10.64 -11.98 -2.31
CA SER A 400 -9.88 -11.64 -3.52
C SER A 400 -10.17 -12.66 -4.63
N VAL A 401 -10.41 -12.12 -5.83
CA VAL A 401 -10.60 -12.80 -7.13
C VAL A 401 -11.98 -13.40 -7.35
N TRP A 402 -12.86 -12.64 -8.00
CA TRP A 402 -13.52 -13.06 -9.25
C TRP A 402 -13.83 -11.81 -10.10
N LEU A 403 -13.18 -11.76 -11.26
CA LEU A 403 -13.57 -11.02 -12.46
C LEU A 403 -14.89 -11.59 -12.99
N GLY A 404 -15.77 -10.74 -13.51
CA GLY A 404 -16.83 -11.13 -14.43
C GLY A 404 -18.25 -10.85 -13.93
N CYS A 405 -18.98 -10.07 -14.73
CA CYS A 405 -20.39 -9.67 -14.61
C CYS A 405 -20.71 -8.52 -13.63
N SER A 406 -20.24 -7.32 -13.98
CA SER A 406 -20.89 -6.06 -13.61
C SER A 406 -21.86 -5.63 -14.72
N SER A 407 -23.13 -6.02 -14.60
CA SER A 407 -24.21 -5.24 -15.22
C SER A 407 -25.42 -5.35 -14.30
N VAL A 408 -26.18 -4.25 -14.20
CA VAL A 408 -27.45 -4.03 -13.47
C VAL A 408 -27.36 -2.92 -12.39
N ALA A 409 -26.27 -2.78 -11.62
CA ALA A 409 -26.21 -1.78 -10.55
C ALA A 409 -25.85 -0.35 -10.99
N GLU A 410 -25.15 -0.16 -12.13
CA GLU A 410 -24.79 1.18 -12.62
C GLU A 410 -25.90 1.84 -13.48
N SER A 411 -26.93 1.09 -13.89
CA SER A 411 -28.01 1.60 -14.75
C SER A 411 -29.11 2.37 -14.02
N LEU A 412 -29.11 2.38 -12.68
CA LEU A 412 -30.12 3.10 -11.88
C LEU A 412 -29.68 4.52 -11.46
N CYS A 413 -28.37 4.81 -11.42
CA CYS A 413 -27.88 6.15 -11.09
C CYS A 413 -27.93 7.15 -12.27
N ALA A 414 -27.89 6.67 -13.52
CA ALA A 414 -27.94 7.53 -14.71
C ALA A 414 -29.32 8.12 -15.02
N LEU A 415 -30.39 7.59 -14.38
CA LEU A 415 -31.78 8.04 -14.58
C LEU A 415 -32.15 9.30 -13.78
N ARG A 416 -31.28 9.81 -12.90
CA ARG A 416 -31.57 10.99 -12.06
C ARG A 416 -31.07 12.33 -12.57
N CYS A 417 -30.24 12.39 -13.62
CA CYS A 417 -29.65 13.65 -14.10
C CYS A 417 -30.31 14.27 -15.35
N LEU A 418 -31.42 13.73 -15.89
CA LEU A 418 -31.99 14.18 -17.16
C LEU A 418 -33.45 14.65 -17.14
N GLN A 419 -34.06 14.84 -15.97
CA GLN A 419 -35.39 15.48 -15.85
C GLN A 419 -35.28 16.87 -15.21
N SER A 420 -34.62 17.79 -15.92
CA SER A 420 -34.87 19.21 -15.75
C SER A 420 -34.69 19.91 -17.10
N LEU A 421 -35.79 20.16 -17.81
CA LEU A 421 -36.11 21.30 -18.69
C LEU A 421 -37.19 20.91 -19.72
N PRO A 422 -38.03 21.86 -20.17
CA PRO A 422 -39.43 21.63 -20.49
C PRO A 422 -39.72 21.31 -21.95
N SER A 423 -40.85 20.64 -22.17
CA SER A 423 -41.42 20.30 -23.47
C SER A 423 -41.96 21.53 -24.22
N SER A 424 -41.58 21.68 -25.49
CA SER A 424 -42.34 22.42 -26.50
C SER A 424 -42.78 21.47 -27.62
N ARG A 425 -44.10 21.47 -27.88
CA ARG A 425 -44.80 20.69 -28.91
C ARG A 425 -44.59 21.31 -30.30
N ALA A 426 -44.59 20.47 -31.35
CA ALA A 426 -45.27 20.77 -32.62
C ALA A 426 -45.51 19.51 -33.50
N HIS A 427 -46.80 19.28 -33.81
CA HIS A 427 -47.42 18.70 -35.03
C HIS A 427 -47.00 17.32 -35.57
N ASN A 428 -47.88 16.41 -36.02
CA ASN A 428 -49.24 16.48 -36.56
C ASN A 428 -49.88 15.07 -36.52
N GLN A 429 -51.20 14.98 -36.34
CA GLN A 429 -52.04 14.00 -37.06
C GLN A 429 -53.51 14.46 -37.05
N SER A 430 -54.10 14.55 -38.25
CA SER A 430 -55.50 14.92 -38.50
C SER A 430 -56.41 13.71 -38.42
N MET A 431 -57.57 13.82 -37.75
CA MET A 431 -58.91 14.03 -38.37
C MET A 431 -60.04 13.65 -37.41
N THR A 432 -60.86 14.67 -37.07
CA THR A 432 -62.35 14.71 -36.96
C THR A 432 -63.11 13.59 -36.25
N VAL A 433 -63.98 13.93 -35.28
CA VAL A 433 -65.43 14.21 -35.45
C VAL A 433 -66.09 14.63 -34.09
N MET A 434 -66.85 15.74 -34.16
CA MET A 434 -68.06 16.22 -33.41
C MET A 434 -68.25 15.96 -31.90
N GLU A 435 -68.32 17.03 -31.10
CA GLU A 435 -69.53 17.59 -30.41
C GLU A 435 -70.01 16.73 -29.21
N SER A 436 -70.23 17.21 -27.98
CA SER A 436 -70.79 18.48 -27.53
C SER A 436 -70.67 18.64 -26.00
N GLN A 437 -70.42 19.88 -25.58
CA GLN A 437 -71.03 20.65 -24.46
C GLN A 437 -71.12 20.11 -23.01
N ASN A 438 -70.43 20.87 -22.16
CA ASN A 438 -70.92 21.59 -20.97
C ASN A 438 -70.93 20.96 -19.55
N ASN A 439 -70.32 21.76 -18.66
CA ASN A 439 -70.67 22.09 -17.27
C ASN A 439 -70.30 21.07 -16.18
N THR A 440 -69.24 21.34 -15.40
CA THR A 440 -69.15 22.20 -14.18
C THR A 440 -69.82 21.61 -12.94
N ASP A 441 -69.04 21.69 -11.85
CA ASP A 441 -69.41 21.67 -10.43
C ASP A 441 -69.31 20.36 -9.64
N ASP A 442 -68.18 20.25 -8.95
CA ASP A 442 -68.05 20.37 -7.48
C ASP A 442 -68.58 19.28 -6.53
N LEU A 443 -67.81 19.14 -5.44
CA LEU A 443 -68.11 18.53 -4.13
C LEU A 443 -67.98 17.00 -3.93
N SER A 444 -66.95 16.68 -3.13
CA SER A 444 -66.82 15.52 -2.21
C SER A 444 -68.10 15.28 -1.37
N PRO A 445 -68.36 14.08 -0.77
CA PRO A 445 -67.46 13.53 0.26
C PRO A 445 -67.34 11.99 0.36
N LYS A 446 -66.19 11.60 0.93
CA LYS A 446 -65.89 10.44 1.79
C LYS A 446 -67.01 9.40 2.00
N LYS A 447 -66.72 8.15 1.67
CA LYS A 447 -67.11 6.98 2.48
C LYS A 447 -66.09 5.84 2.34
N THR A 448 -65.31 5.68 3.41
CA THR A 448 -64.51 4.51 3.73
C THR A 448 -65.39 3.27 3.78
N THR A 449 -65.11 2.25 2.97
CA THR A 449 -65.68 0.91 3.13
C THR A 449 -64.55 -0.11 3.27
N VAL A 450 -64.40 -0.61 4.49
CA VAL A 450 -63.50 -1.71 4.87
C VAL A 450 -64.19 -3.03 4.52
N PHE A 451 -63.59 -3.85 3.68
CA PHE A 451 -64.03 -5.24 3.48
C PHE A 451 -63.36 -6.15 4.50
N LYS A 452 -64.15 -6.68 5.46
CA LYS A 452 -63.77 -7.81 6.32
C LYS A 452 -64.14 -9.12 5.60
N PHE A 453 -63.18 -10.01 5.39
CA PHE A 453 -63.45 -11.40 5.04
C PHE A 453 -63.33 -12.28 6.30
N GLY A 454 -64.44 -12.94 6.66
CA GLY A 454 -64.48 -13.94 7.73
C GLY A 454 -64.06 -15.33 7.22
N ASN A 455 -63.33 -16.04 8.07
CA ASN A 455 -62.94 -17.44 7.85
C ASN A 455 -64.15 -18.37 7.93
N GLY A 456 -64.31 -19.20 6.89
CA GLY A 456 -65.21 -20.34 6.87
C GLY A 456 -64.63 -21.44 5.99
N SER A 457 -64.24 -22.55 6.59
CA SER A 457 -63.75 -23.75 5.94
C SER A 457 -64.89 -24.52 5.26
N VAL A 458 -64.83 -24.73 3.94
CA VAL A 458 -65.57 -25.79 3.25
C VAL A 458 -64.72 -26.32 2.09
N ALA A 459 -64.38 -27.61 2.16
CA ALA A 459 -63.89 -28.38 1.02
C ALA A 459 -65.04 -28.59 0.03
N GLY A 460 -64.85 -28.23 -1.25
CA GLY A 460 -65.83 -28.46 -2.30
C GLY A 460 -65.42 -27.87 -3.65
N SER A 461 -65.09 -28.76 -4.59
CA SER A 461 -64.85 -28.54 -6.02
C SER A 461 -65.70 -27.43 -6.65
N ARG A 462 -65.07 -26.48 -7.38
CA ARG A 462 -65.78 -25.55 -8.28
C ARG A 462 -65.09 -25.37 -9.63
N LYS A 463 -65.92 -25.59 -10.65
CA LYS A 463 -65.72 -25.38 -12.09
C LYS A 463 -65.36 -23.93 -12.46
N ARG A 464 -64.63 -23.78 -13.57
CA ARG A 464 -64.34 -22.54 -14.33
C ARG A 464 -65.58 -21.66 -14.55
N THR A 465 -65.43 -20.36 -14.32
CA THR A 465 -66.38 -19.31 -14.73
C THR A 465 -65.71 -18.22 -15.59
N SER A 466 -66.26 -18.03 -16.80
CA SER A 466 -66.36 -16.82 -17.66
C SER A 466 -65.12 -15.96 -18.00
N GLN A 467 -64.60 -16.10 -19.23
CA GLN A 467 -63.60 -15.21 -19.86
C GLN A 467 -64.10 -13.78 -20.16
N GLY A 468 -65.41 -13.53 -20.27
CA GLY A 468 -65.95 -12.23 -20.71
C GLY A 468 -65.95 -11.10 -19.66
N ASN A 469 -65.74 -11.39 -18.37
CA ASN A 469 -65.62 -10.36 -17.33
C ASN A 469 -64.18 -9.86 -17.15
N PHE A 470 -63.18 -10.68 -17.49
CA PHE A 470 -61.78 -10.37 -17.23
C PHE A 470 -61.25 -9.22 -18.11
N GLU A 471 -61.67 -9.14 -19.38
CA GLU A 471 -61.24 -8.05 -20.28
C GLU A 471 -61.82 -6.70 -19.86
N LYS A 472 -63.09 -6.67 -19.43
CA LYS A 472 -63.72 -5.44 -18.90
C LYS A 472 -63.11 -5.01 -17.57
N GLU A 473 -62.80 -5.95 -16.68
CA GLU A 473 -62.13 -5.66 -15.41
C GLU A 473 -60.68 -5.21 -15.64
N LYS A 474 -59.96 -5.79 -16.61
CA LYS A 474 -58.61 -5.38 -17.01
C LYS A 474 -58.59 -3.95 -17.52
N ASP A 475 -59.50 -3.59 -18.42
CA ASP A 475 -59.56 -2.24 -18.98
C ASP A 475 -59.93 -1.21 -17.90
N LEU A 476 -60.80 -1.57 -16.96
CA LEU A 476 -61.13 -0.75 -15.80
C LEU A 476 -59.92 -0.57 -14.86
N CYS A 477 -59.15 -1.65 -14.62
CA CYS A 477 -57.93 -1.60 -13.82
C CYS A 477 -56.84 -0.75 -14.46
N ILE A 478 -56.70 -0.77 -15.78
CA ILE A 478 -55.73 0.08 -16.51
C ILE A 478 -56.12 1.56 -16.40
N GLN A 479 -57.41 1.87 -16.57
CA GLN A 479 -57.91 3.25 -16.40
C GLN A 479 -57.73 3.79 -14.98
N LEU A 480 -57.89 2.93 -13.97
CA LEU A 480 -57.64 3.30 -12.58
C LEU A 480 -56.14 3.46 -12.29
N PHE A 481 -55.30 2.59 -12.86
CA PHE A 481 -53.85 2.66 -12.71
C PHE A 481 -53.28 3.96 -13.30
N ASP A 482 -53.80 4.42 -14.45
CA ASP A 482 -53.38 5.69 -15.06
C ASP A 482 -53.77 6.94 -14.23
N GLN A 483 -54.73 6.81 -13.30
CA GLN A 483 -55.13 7.90 -12.40
C GLN A 483 -54.34 7.94 -11.09
N TRP A 484 -53.48 6.95 -10.83
CA TRP A 484 -52.69 6.85 -9.60
C TRP A 484 -51.42 7.70 -9.64
N SER A 485 -50.91 8.05 -8.46
CA SER A 485 -49.62 8.75 -8.36
C SER A 485 -48.46 7.81 -8.70
N GLU A 486 -47.32 8.34 -9.14
CA GLU A 486 -46.15 7.53 -9.52
C GLU A 486 -45.68 6.60 -8.37
N SER A 487 -45.79 7.02 -7.11
CA SER A 487 -45.46 6.18 -5.95
C SER A 487 -46.42 5.00 -5.81
N ASP A 488 -47.72 5.23 -6.01
CA ASP A 488 -48.75 4.20 -5.86
C ASP A 488 -48.69 3.19 -7.01
N GLN A 489 -48.34 3.65 -8.21
CA GLN A 489 -48.09 2.78 -9.36
C GLN A 489 -46.90 1.86 -9.12
N VAL A 490 -45.82 2.37 -8.54
CA VAL A 490 -44.63 1.56 -8.21
C VAL A 490 -44.95 0.54 -7.12
N GLU A 491 -45.61 0.96 -6.03
CA GLU A 491 -46.00 0.04 -4.95
C GLU A 491 -46.93 -1.06 -5.46
N PHE A 492 -47.87 -0.72 -6.34
CA PHE A 492 -48.74 -1.70 -6.98
C PHE A 492 -47.99 -2.69 -7.86
N VAL A 493 -47.07 -2.20 -8.70
CA VAL A 493 -46.26 -3.06 -9.57
C VAL A 493 -45.32 -3.95 -8.74
N GLU A 494 -44.73 -3.45 -7.65
CA GLU A 494 -43.94 -4.26 -6.72
C GLU A 494 -44.79 -5.37 -6.09
N HIS A 495 -46.00 -5.04 -5.63
CA HIS A 495 -46.91 -6.02 -5.06
C HIS A 495 -47.38 -7.04 -6.10
N LEU A 496 -47.61 -6.60 -7.34
CA LEU A 496 -47.98 -7.44 -8.47
C LEU A 496 -46.86 -8.43 -8.83
N ILE A 497 -45.62 -7.94 -8.94
CA ILE A 497 -44.44 -8.76 -9.21
C ILE A 497 -44.20 -9.75 -8.06
N SER A 498 -44.39 -9.35 -6.80
CA SER A 498 -44.20 -10.24 -5.64
C SER A 498 -45.16 -11.44 -5.61
N ARG A 499 -46.32 -11.33 -6.28
CA ARG A 499 -47.36 -12.38 -6.35
C ARG A 499 -47.30 -13.23 -7.62
N MET A 500 -46.46 -12.87 -8.58
CA MET A 500 -46.30 -13.60 -9.84
C MET A 500 -45.44 -14.84 -9.68
N CYS A 501 -45.73 -15.87 -10.47
CA CYS A 501 -44.92 -17.08 -10.51
C CYS A 501 -43.69 -16.93 -11.44
N HIS A 502 -42.65 -17.75 -11.24
CA HIS A 502 -41.41 -17.67 -12.00
C HIS A 502 -41.58 -17.72 -13.54
N TYR A 503 -42.62 -18.40 -14.04
CA TYR A 503 -42.93 -18.42 -15.47
C TYR A 503 -43.37 -17.04 -16.01
N GLN A 504 -44.19 -16.32 -15.24
CA GLN A 504 -44.66 -14.97 -15.58
C GLN A 504 -43.52 -13.95 -15.49
N HIS A 505 -42.66 -14.07 -14.47
CA HIS A 505 -41.42 -13.27 -14.38
C HIS A 505 -40.52 -13.48 -15.59
N GLY A 506 -40.35 -14.72 -16.06
CA GLY A 506 -39.57 -15.03 -17.26
C GLY A 506 -40.11 -14.34 -18.52
N HIS A 507 -41.43 -14.31 -18.69
CA HIS A 507 -42.09 -13.65 -19.82
C HIS A 507 -41.95 -12.12 -19.78
N ILE A 508 -42.15 -11.51 -18.61
CA ILE A 508 -41.99 -10.05 -18.42
C ILE A 508 -40.52 -9.66 -18.63
N ASN A 509 -39.59 -10.43 -18.07
CA ASN A 509 -38.17 -10.18 -18.24
C ASN A 509 -37.74 -10.32 -19.72
N SER A 510 -38.28 -11.29 -20.45
CA SER A 510 -38.03 -11.43 -21.89
C SER A 510 -38.58 -10.25 -22.70
N TYR A 511 -39.66 -9.60 -22.25
CA TYR A 511 -40.25 -8.44 -22.90
C TYR A 511 -39.52 -7.12 -22.55
N LEU A 512 -39.08 -6.98 -21.30
CA LEU A 512 -38.38 -5.78 -20.81
C LEU A 512 -36.90 -5.74 -21.22
N LYS A 513 -36.23 -6.90 -21.33
CA LYS A 513 -34.79 -6.99 -21.62
C LYS A 513 -34.34 -6.22 -22.87
N PRO A 514 -35.07 -6.23 -24.01
CA PRO A 514 -34.72 -5.42 -25.18
C PRO A 514 -34.97 -3.91 -24.99
N MET A 515 -35.92 -3.52 -24.14
CA MET A 515 -36.22 -2.10 -23.87
C MET A 515 -35.24 -1.47 -22.87
N LEU A 516 -34.69 -2.27 -21.94
CA LEU A 516 -33.62 -1.85 -21.04
C LEU A 516 -32.24 -1.80 -21.70
N GLN A 517 -31.99 -2.62 -22.73
CA GLN A 517 -30.73 -2.63 -23.47
C GLN A 517 -30.80 -1.67 -24.67
N ARG A 518 -30.58 -0.38 -24.44
CA ARG A 518 -30.44 0.59 -25.53
C ARG A 518 -29.05 0.53 -26.13
N ASP A 519 -28.99 0.36 -27.45
CA ASP A 519 -27.74 0.54 -28.21
C ASP A 519 -27.45 2.03 -28.39
N PHE A 520 -26.66 2.59 -27.47
CA PHE A 520 -26.28 4.00 -27.49
C PHE A 520 -25.49 4.38 -28.75
N ILE A 521 -24.65 3.49 -29.26
CA ILE A 521 -23.75 3.81 -30.39
C ILE A 521 -24.51 3.83 -31.71
N THR A 522 -25.62 3.11 -31.83
CA THR A 522 -26.55 3.23 -32.97
C THR A 522 -27.57 4.36 -32.76
N ALA A 523 -28.04 4.57 -31.52
CA ALA A 523 -29.08 5.55 -31.23
C ALA A 523 -28.59 7.01 -31.27
N LEU A 524 -27.34 7.28 -30.85
CA LEU A 524 -26.79 8.64 -30.82
C LEU A 524 -26.54 9.21 -32.23
N PRO A 525 -25.93 8.49 -33.19
CA PRO A 525 -25.85 8.91 -34.60
C PRO A 525 -27.22 9.15 -35.24
N ALA A 526 -28.21 8.30 -34.93
CA ALA A 526 -29.57 8.47 -35.44
C ALA A 526 -30.24 9.78 -34.97
N GLN A 527 -29.74 10.38 -33.88
CA GLN A 527 -30.17 11.67 -33.35
C GLN A 527 -29.25 12.84 -33.78
N GLY A 528 -28.25 12.59 -34.64
CA GLY A 528 -27.26 13.59 -35.05
C GLY A 528 -26.19 13.91 -34.00
N LEU A 529 -26.03 13.04 -32.99
CA LEU A 529 -25.07 13.18 -31.89
C LEU A 529 -23.85 12.26 -32.07
N ASP A 530 -23.31 12.19 -33.29
CA ASP A 530 -22.17 11.32 -33.63
C ASP A 530 -20.95 11.55 -32.72
N HIS A 531 -20.65 12.82 -32.41
CA HIS A 531 -19.53 13.20 -31.54
C HIS A 531 -19.61 12.58 -30.13
N ILE A 532 -20.82 12.31 -29.60
CA ILE A 532 -20.98 11.67 -28.30
C ILE A 532 -20.66 10.18 -28.40
N ALA A 533 -21.13 9.52 -29.46
CA ALA A 533 -20.80 8.11 -29.72
C ALA A 533 -19.28 7.94 -29.93
N GLU A 534 -18.65 8.84 -30.66
CA GLU A 534 -17.19 8.88 -30.83
C GLU A 534 -16.46 9.04 -29.50
N ASN A 535 -16.92 9.95 -28.64
CA ASN A 535 -16.30 10.18 -27.32
C ASN A 535 -16.40 8.93 -26.44
N ILE A 536 -17.54 8.24 -26.42
CA ILE A 536 -17.71 6.98 -25.67
C ILE A 536 -16.68 5.95 -26.15
N LEU A 537 -16.57 5.75 -27.47
CA LEU A 537 -15.66 4.76 -28.04
C LEU A 537 -14.18 5.16 -27.92
N SER A 538 -13.87 6.45 -27.78
CA SER A 538 -12.49 6.93 -27.62
C SER A 538 -11.80 6.47 -26.33
N PHE A 539 -12.57 6.07 -25.31
CA PHE A 539 -12.04 5.54 -24.05
C PHE A 539 -11.61 4.08 -24.14
N LEU A 540 -12.01 3.36 -25.21
CA LEU A 540 -11.69 1.95 -25.38
C LEU A 540 -10.19 1.72 -25.60
N ASP A 541 -9.69 0.59 -25.12
CA ASP A 541 -8.39 0.06 -25.49
C ASP A 541 -8.46 -0.60 -26.88
N ALA A 542 -7.30 -0.88 -27.50
CA ALA A 542 -7.26 -1.43 -28.85
C ALA A 542 -8.04 -2.75 -28.99
N ARG A 543 -8.00 -3.62 -27.98
CA ARG A 543 -8.70 -4.91 -28.00
C ARG A 543 -10.23 -4.74 -27.94
N SER A 544 -10.71 -3.83 -27.08
CA SER A 544 -12.14 -3.54 -27.02
C SER A 544 -12.60 -2.75 -28.26
N LEU A 545 -11.74 -1.91 -28.85
CA LEU A 545 -12.04 -1.22 -30.10
C LEU A 545 -12.17 -2.20 -31.28
N CYS A 546 -11.28 -3.20 -31.40
CA CYS A 546 -11.44 -4.31 -32.34
C CYS A 546 -12.76 -5.07 -32.10
N SER A 547 -13.09 -5.34 -30.83
CA SER A 547 -14.36 -6.01 -30.49
C SER A 547 -15.57 -5.15 -30.89
N ALA A 548 -15.48 -3.83 -30.68
CA ALA A 548 -16.52 -2.85 -31.01
C ALA A 548 -16.77 -2.78 -32.53
N GLU A 549 -15.74 -2.88 -33.36
CA GLU A 549 -15.88 -2.96 -34.82
C GLU A 549 -16.65 -4.21 -35.29
N LEU A 550 -16.59 -5.30 -34.52
CA LEU A 550 -17.25 -6.56 -34.85
C LEU A 550 -18.71 -6.63 -34.37
N VAL A 551 -19.20 -5.64 -33.63
CA VAL A 551 -20.57 -5.65 -33.07
C VAL A 551 -21.62 -5.53 -34.18
N CYS A 552 -21.55 -4.48 -35.00
CA CYS A 552 -22.42 -4.30 -36.15
C CYS A 552 -21.82 -3.28 -37.15
N ARG A 553 -22.44 -3.17 -38.34
CA ARG A 553 -21.97 -2.24 -39.38
C ARG A 553 -22.02 -0.77 -38.95
N GLU A 554 -22.99 -0.40 -38.11
CA GLU A 554 -23.11 0.98 -37.65
C GLU A 554 -22.00 1.35 -36.67
N TRP A 555 -21.66 0.45 -35.74
CA TRP A 555 -20.50 0.63 -34.87
C TRP A 555 -19.21 0.74 -35.66
N GLN A 556 -19.01 -0.11 -36.67
CA GLN A 556 -17.87 -0.01 -37.58
C GLN A 556 -17.82 1.33 -38.32
N ARG A 557 -18.98 1.84 -38.78
CA ARG A 557 -19.10 3.15 -39.43
C ARG A 557 -18.72 4.29 -38.50
N VAL A 558 -19.22 4.30 -37.26
CA VAL A 558 -18.88 5.33 -36.26
C VAL A 558 -17.38 5.31 -35.95
N ILE A 559 -16.78 4.13 -35.87
CA ILE A 559 -15.33 3.96 -35.61
C ILE A 559 -14.50 4.47 -36.80
N SER A 560 -14.93 4.20 -38.04
CA SER A 560 -14.23 4.64 -39.25
C SER A 560 -14.35 6.14 -39.50
N ASP A 561 -15.56 6.69 -39.39
CA ASP A 561 -15.85 8.09 -39.66
C ASP A 561 -15.28 8.99 -38.56
N GLY A 562 -15.33 8.51 -37.30
CA GLY A 562 -14.75 9.18 -36.14
C GLY A 562 -13.22 9.09 -36.02
N MET A 563 -12.54 8.44 -36.98
CA MET A 563 -11.08 8.26 -37.03
C MET A 563 -10.50 7.74 -35.70
N LEU A 564 -11.17 6.77 -35.07
CA LEU A 564 -10.84 6.39 -33.69
C LEU A 564 -9.47 5.72 -33.55
N TRP A 565 -8.97 5.02 -34.59
CA TRP A 565 -7.62 4.46 -34.56
C TRP A 565 -6.54 5.55 -34.57
N LYS A 566 -6.77 6.65 -35.32
CA LYS A 566 -5.90 7.83 -35.26
C LYS A 566 -5.93 8.46 -33.87
N LYS A 567 -7.13 8.68 -33.30
CA LYS A 567 -7.29 9.25 -31.94
C LYS A 567 -6.64 8.35 -30.88
N LEU A 568 -6.73 7.03 -31.03
CA LEU A 568 -6.09 6.06 -30.14
C LEU A 568 -4.57 6.19 -30.20
N ILE A 569 -3.97 6.19 -31.40
CA ILE A 569 -2.52 6.36 -31.57
C ILE A 569 -2.06 7.72 -31.03
N GLU A 570 -2.78 8.80 -31.33
CA GLU A 570 -2.50 10.14 -30.79
C GLU A 570 -2.56 10.18 -29.26
N ARG A 571 -3.53 9.48 -28.65
CA ARG A 571 -3.62 9.33 -27.20
C ARG A 571 -2.40 8.60 -26.66
N MET A 572 -2.01 7.48 -27.27
CA MET A 572 -0.83 6.71 -26.87
C MET A 572 0.45 7.53 -26.99
N VAL A 573 0.64 8.30 -28.06
CA VAL A 573 1.80 9.20 -28.26
C VAL A 573 1.86 10.31 -27.23
N ARG A 574 0.71 10.87 -26.80
CA ARG A 574 0.68 11.89 -25.73
C ARG A 574 1.02 11.32 -24.36
N THR A 575 0.67 10.06 -24.08
CA THR A 575 0.81 9.46 -22.75
C THR A 575 2.08 8.65 -22.57
N ASP A 576 2.55 7.96 -23.61
CA ASP A 576 3.66 7.02 -23.53
C ASP A 576 4.89 7.54 -24.30
N PRO A 577 6.03 7.80 -23.62
CA PRO A 577 7.24 8.29 -24.26
C PRO A 577 7.83 7.29 -25.27
N LEU A 578 7.58 5.98 -25.12
CA LEU A 578 8.00 4.98 -26.11
C LEU A 578 7.27 5.20 -27.44
N TRP A 579 5.97 5.45 -27.39
CA TRP A 579 5.17 5.73 -28.59
C TRP A 579 5.58 7.04 -29.23
N LYS A 580 5.84 8.07 -28.42
CA LYS A 580 6.35 9.36 -28.90
C LYS A 580 7.69 9.19 -29.64
N GLY A 581 8.66 8.55 -29.00
CA GLY A 581 9.98 8.36 -29.62
C GLY A 581 9.95 7.46 -30.85
N LEU A 582 9.07 6.45 -30.91
CA LEU A 582 8.85 5.67 -32.13
C LEU A 582 8.24 6.53 -33.25
N SER A 583 7.34 7.46 -32.92
CA SER A 583 6.69 8.35 -33.87
C SER A 583 7.65 9.31 -34.56
N GLU A 584 8.61 9.82 -33.80
CA GLU A 584 9.66 10.71 -34.28
C GLU A 584 10.67 9.92 -35.15
N ARG A 585 11.16 8.77 -34.66
CA ARG A 585 12.19 7.96 -35.34
C ARG A 585 11.71 7.32 -36.64
N HIS A 586 10.50 6.79 -36.68
CA HIS A 586 9.89 6.23 -37.89
C HIS A 586 9.11 7.27 -38.71
N GLN A 587 9.05 8.53 -38.25
CA GLN A 587 8.44 9.67 -38.93
C GLN A 587 6.93 9.57 -39.23
N TRP A 588 6.18 8.73 -38.50
CA TRP A 588 4.71 8.68 -38.61
C TRP A 588 4.02 9.83 -37.87
N GLU A 589 4.74 10.56 -37.01
CA GLU A 589 4.24 11.80 -36.38
C GLU A 589 3.76 12.83 -37.41
N LYS A 590 4.35 12.84 -38.61
CA LYS A 590 3.97 13.73 -39.72
C LYS A 590 2.48 13.66 -40.09
N TYR A 591 1.82 12.53 -39.80
CA TYR A 591 0.41 12.27 -40.08
C TYR A 591 -0.51 12.49 -38.86
N LEU A 592 0.07 12.64 -37.67
CA LEU A 592 -0.67 12.83 -36.41
C LEU A 592 -0.87 14.33 -36.12
N PHE A 593 -1.90 14.66 -35.33
CA PHE A 593 -2.20 16.02 -34.83
C PHE A 593 -2.50 17.11 -35.88
N LYS A 594 -2.57 16.78 -37.17
CA LYS A 594 -3.05 17.67 -38.22
C LYS A 594 -4.57 17.58 -38.36
N ASN A 595 -5.24 18.74 -38.27
CA ASN A 595 -6.71 18.81 -38.18
C ASN A 595 -7.43 18.84 -39.55
N ARG A 596 -6.73 19.10 -40.66
CA ARG A 596 -7.22 19.01 -42.05
C ARG A 596 -6.14 19.53 -43.00
N THR A 597 -5.44 18.64 -43.68
CA THR A 597 -4.64 18.92 -44.89
C THR A 597 -4.92 17.82 -45.92
N ASN A 598 -4.72 18.08 -47.21
CA ASN A 598 -5.03 17.17 -48.34
C ASN A 598 -4.28 15.82 -48.35
N GLU A 599 -3.48 15.51 -47.32
CA GLU A 599 -2.63 14.32 -47.20
C GLU A 599 -2.89 13.52 -45.90
N VAL A 600 -4.08 13.59 -45.30
CA VAL A 600 -4.39 12.74 -44.13
C VAL A 600 -4.73 11.33 -44.62
N PRO A 601 -3.96 10.29 -44.22
CA PRO A 601 -4.26 8.91 -44.57
C PRO A 601 -5.66 8.47 -44.09
N PRO A 602 -6.33 7.54 -44.78
CA PRO A 602 -7.63 7.01 -44.34
C PRO A 602 -7.51 6.25 -43.01
N ASN A 603 -8.63 6.06 -42.29
CA ASN A 603 -8.66 5.31 -41.02
C ASN A 603 -8.04 3.91 -41.13
N SER A 604 -8.19 3.26 -42.29
CA SER A 604 -7.60 1.94 -42.58
C SER A 604 -6.08 1.92 -42.49
N TYR A 605 -5.39 3.02 -42.81
CA TYR A 605 -3.95 3.14 -42.62
C TYR A 605 -3.59 3.03 -41.15
N TYR A 606 -4.25 3.79 -40.27
CA TYR A 606 -4.01 3.78 -38.83
C TYR A 606 -4.38 2.44 -38.18
N HIS A 607 -5.49 1.83 -38.61
CA HIS A 607 -5.85 0.47 -38.21
C HIS A 607 -4.75 -0.54 -38.59
N SER A 608 -4.15 -0.43 -39.78
CA SER A 608 -3.05 -1.32 -40.21
C SER A 608 -1.70 -0.99 -39.56
N LEU A 609 -1.51 0.26 -39.12
CA LEU A 609 -0.29 0.75 -38.50
C LEU A 609 -0.19 0.30 -37.04
N TYR A 610 -1.30 0.32 -36.30
CA TYR A 610 -1.34 -0.07 -34.89
C TYR A 610 -0.67 -1.42 -34.59
N PRO A 611 -1.01 -2.54 -35.27
CA PRO A 611 -0.35 -3.83 -35.02
C PRO A 611 1.14 -3.83 -35.39
N LYS A 612 1.57 -3.03 -36.38
CA LYS A 612 2.99 -2.89 -36.71
C LYS A 612 3.75 -2.19 -35.58
N ILE A 613 3.18 -1.14 -34.99
CA ILE A 613 3.79 -0.46 -33.83
C ILE A 613 3.91 -1.43 -32.65
N ILE A 614 2.88 -2.23 -32.37
CA ILE A 614 2.96 -3.25 -31.31
C ILE A 614 4.06 -4.26 -31.59
N GLN A 615 4.15 -4.76 -32.83
CA GLN A 615 5.22 -5.68 -33.24
C GLN A 615 6.62 -5.06 -33.08
N ASP A 616 6.79 -3.78 -33.40
CA ASP A 616 8.05 -3.05 -33.20
C ASP A 616 8.39 -2.93 -31.70
N ILE A 617 7.41 -2.59 -30.86
CA ILE A 617 7.57 -2.51 -29.40
C ILE A 617 8.01 -3.86 -28.82
N GLU A 618 7.33 -4.95 -29.21
CA GLU A 618 7.68 -6.31 -28.79
C GLU A 618 9.09 -6.70 -29.26
N THR A 619 9.47 -6.29 -30.47
CA THR A 619 10.81 -6.54 -31.02
C THR A 619 11.88 -5.79 -30.24
N ILE A 620 11.63 -4.53 -29.87
CA ILE A 620 12.53 -3.73 -29.04
C ILE A 620 12.68 -4.36 -27.65
N GLU A 621 11.58 -4.73 -27.00
CA GLU A 621 11.65 -5.42 -25.70
C GLU A 621 12.43 -6.75 -25.79
N ALA A 622 12.20 -7.53 -26.86
CA ALA A 622 12.95 -8.75 -27.10
C ALA A 622 14.45 -8.46 -27.32
N ASN A 623 14.80 -7.38 -28.02
CA ASN A 623 16.18 -6.96 -28.23
C ASN A 623 16.86 -6.60 -26.90
N TRP A 624 16.19 -5.86 -26.03
CA TRP A 624 16.68 -5.57 -24.69
C TRP A 624 16.84 -6.83 -23.83
N ARG A 625 15.86 -7.73 -23.83
CA ARG A 625 15.91 -9.00 -23.08
C ARG A 625 16.99 -9.95 -23.62
N CYS A 626 17.26 -9.94 -24.92
CA CYS A 626 18.27 -10.79 -25.56
C CYS A 626 19.66 -10.14 -25.61
N GLY A 627 19.76 -8.83 -25.40
CA GLY A 627 20.98 -8.06 -25.59
C GLY A 627 21.37 -7.87 -27.05
N ARG A 628 20.40 -7.91 -27.99
CA ARG A 628 20.66 -7.62 -29.41
C ARG A 628 20.71 -6.11 -29.60
N HIS A 629 21.83 -5.59 -30.07
CA HIS A 629 22.05 -4.16 -30.23
C HIS A 629 23.00 -3.89 -31.39
N ASN A 630 22.89 -2.70 -31.97
CA ASN A 630 23.91 -2.12 -32.81
C ASN A 630 24.85 -1.27 -31.94
N LEU A 631 26.16 -1.35 -32.19
CA LEU A 631 27.15 -0.67 -31.37
C LEU A 631 27.89 0.37 -32.22
N GLN A 632 27.82 1.62 -31.79
CA GLN A 632 28.65 2.70 -32.33
C GLN A 632 29.66 3.16 -31.27
N ARG A 633 30.89 3.43 -31.69
CA ARG A 633 32.00 3.80 -30.80
C ARG A 633 32.58 5.15 -31.20
N ILE A 634 32.57 6.08 -30.26
CA ILE A 634 33.26 7.37 -30.37
C ILE A 634 34.55 7.27 -29.58
N GLN A 635 35.69 7.51 -30.25
CA GLN A 635 36.96 7.68 -29.57
C GLN A 635 37.15 9.15 -29.24
N CYS A 636 37.23 9.50 -27.96
CA CYS A 636 37.34 10.90 -27.54
C CYS A 636 38.70 11.53 -27.85
N ARG A 637 39.74 10.71 -28.07
CA ARG A 637 41.11 11.11 -28.43
C ARG A 637 41.65 12.17 -27.45
N SER A 638 41.57 11.91 -26.16
CA SER A 638 42.18 12.80 -25.16
C SER A 638 43.70 12.78 -25.28
N GLU A 639 44.31 13.97 -25.28
CA GLU A 639 45.73 14.15 -25.59
C GLU A 639 46.65 13.57 -24.50
N ASN A 640 46.35 13.84 -23.22
CA ASN A 640 47.22 13.50 -22.10
C ASN A 640 46.58 12.51 -21.12
N SER A 641 45.40 12.84 -20.60
CA SER A 641 44.70 12.02 -19.60
C SER A 641 43.42 11.45 -20.17
N LYS A 642 43.41 10.12 -20.34
CA LYS A 642 42.28 9.37 -20.88
C LYS A 642 41.13 9.23 -19.89
N GLY A 643 39.90 9.29 -20.42
CA GLY A 643 38.70 8.92 -19.69
C GLY A 643 37.63 10.00 -19.68
N VAL A 644 36.38 9.54 -19.76
CA VAL A 644 35.19 10.39 -19.84
C VAL A 644 34.34 10.17 -18.58
N TYR A 645 34.37 11.12 -17.64
CA TYR A 645 33.77 10.96 -16.31
C TYR A 645 32.25 11.11 -16.31
N CYS A 646 31.73 12.03 -17.14
CA CYS A 646 30.31 12.34 -17.19
C CYS A 646 29.86 12.57 -18.63
N LEU A 647 28.59 12.25 -18.87
CA LEU A 647 27.93 12.45 -20.15
C LEU A 647 26.46 12.78 -19.92
N GLN A 648 25.88 13.53 -20.84
CA GLN A 648 24.44 13.67 -21.03
C GLN A 648 24.16 13.78 -22.53
N TYR A 649 23.02 13.26 -23.00
CA TYR A 649 22.63 13.34 -24.40
C TYR A 649 21.15 13.69 -24.58
N ASP A 650 20.86 14.18 -25.79
CA ASP A 650 19.55 14.32 -26.42
C ASP A 650 19.60 13.73 -27.84
N ASP A 651 18.55 13.95 -28.63
CA ASP A 651 18.47 13.40 -30.00
C ASP A 651 19.45 14.04 -30.99
N ASP A 652 19.95 15.24 -30.70
CA ASP A 652 20.84 16.00 -31.59
C ASP A 652 22.31 15.90 -31.19
N LYS A 653 22.62 15.87 -29.89
CA LYS A 653 23.99 16.03 -29.37
C LYS A 653 24.27 15.21 -28.11
N ILE A 654 25.56 14.89 -27.93
CA ILE A 654 26.11 14.28 -26.72
C ILE A 654 27.12 15.25 -26.12
N ILE A 655 26.95 15.63 -24.85
CA ILE A 655 27.90 16.46 -24.12
C ILE A 655 28.66 15.57 -23.14
N SER A 656 29.99 15.65 -23.17
CA SER A 656 30.88 14.80 -22.39
C SER A 656 31.92 15.62 -21.63
N GLY A 657 32.16 15.27 -20.36
CA GLY A 657 33.18 15.87 -19.50
C GLY A 657 34.36 14.93 -19.34
N LEU A 658 35.55 15.40 -19.75
CA LEU A 658 36.73 14.56 -19.89
C LEU A 658 37.74 14.81 -18.76
N ARG A 659 38.65 13.85 -18.62
CA ARG A 659 39.74 13.92 -17.66
C ARG A 659 40.82 14.94 -18.04
N ASP A 660 40.91 15.32 -19.31
CA ASP A 660 41.81 16.35 -19.84
C ASP A 660 41.35 17.80 -19.56
N ASN A 661 40.37 17.97 -18.69
CA ASN A 661 39.76 19.25 -18.27
C ASN A 661 38.84 19.88 -19.33
N SER A 662 38.67 19.26 -20.49
CA SER A 662 37.79 19.76 -21.55
C SER A 662 36.37 19.19 -21.45
N ILE A 663 35.43 19.91 -22.06
CA ILE A 663 34.09 19.43 -22.34
C ILE A 663 33.98 19.29 -23.85
N LYS A 664 33.60 18.12 -24.36
CA LYS A 664 33.40 17.89 -25.80
C LYS A 664 31.92 17.68 -26.11
N ILE A 665 31.44 18.39 -27.13
CA ILE A 665 30.10 18.28 -27.68
C ILE A 665 30.20 17.51 -29.00
N TRP A 666 29.46 16.42 -29.10
CA TRP A 666 29.43 15.54 -30.26
C TRP A 666 28.06 15.62 -30.93
N ASP A 667 28.04 15.58 -32.25
CA ASP A 667 26.80 15.41 -33.01
C ASP A 667 26.32 13.96 -32.90
N LYS A 668 25.04 13.75 -32.63
CA LYS A 668 24.49 12.41 -32.37
C LYS A 668 24.37 11.56 -33.64
N GLN A 669 24.21 12.19 -34.80
CA GLN A 669 24.01 11.50 -36.07
C GLN A 669 25.34 11.16 -36.75
N SER A 670 26.23 12.14 -36.91
CA SER A 670 27.54 11.96 -37.54
C SER A 670 28.62 11.42 -36.58
N LEU A 671 28.42 11.55 -35.27
CA LEU A 671 29.40 11.21 -34.22
C LEU A 671 30.69 12.03 -34.26
N GLU A 672 30.69 13.16 -34.98
CA GLU A 672 31.80 14.09 -35.04
C GLU A 672 31.82 15.06 -33.86
N CYS A 673 33.01 15.53 -33.48
CA CYS A 673 33.18 16.52 -32.42
C CYS A 673 32.84 17.92 -32.96
N LEU A 674 31.74 18.51 -32.50
CA LEU A 674 31.29 19.85 -32.89
C LEU A 674 32.11 20.95 -32.20
N LYS A 675 32.29 20.82 -30.88
CA LYS A 675 32.93 21.84 -30.04
C LYS A 675 33.76 21.23 -28.92
N VAL A 676 34.84 21.93 -28.57
CA VAL A 676 35.67 21.64 -27.40
C VAL A 676 35.70 22.89 -26.52
N LEU A 677 35.05 22.82 -25.36
CA LEU A 677 35.03 23.90 -24.39
C LEU A 677 36.18 23.70 -23.41
N THR A 678 36.97 24.75 -23.21
CA THR A 678 38.14 24.75 -22.33
C THR A 678 38.03 25.90 -21.33
N GLY A 679 38.56 25.69 -20.12
CA GLY A 679 38.59 26.71 -19.09
C GLY A 679 38.76 26.16 -17.69
N HIS A 680 38.21 24.96 -17.41
CA HIS A 680 38.49 24.26 -16.16
C HIS A 680 39.99 23.95 -16.03
N THR A 681 40.50 24.02 -14.79
CA THR A 681 41.91 23.75 -14.49
C THR A 681 42.13 22.32 -13.96
N GLY A 682 41.05 21.56 -13.80
CA GLY A 682 41.05 20.16 -13.41
C GLY A 682 40.00 19.35 -14.17
N SER A 683 39.98 18.03 -13.94
CA SER A 683 39.10 17.12 -14.66
C SER A 683 37.63 17.44 -14.40
N VAL A 684 36.81 17.42 -15.44
CA VAL A 684 35.36 17.66 -15.35
C VAL A 684 34.69 16.39 -14.85
N LEU A 685 34.20 16.40 -13.61
CA LEU A 685 33.70 15.20 -12.92
C LEU A 685 32.20 14.99 -13.10
N CYS A 686 31.44 16.08 -13.18
CA CYS A 686 30.01 16.05 -13.38
C CYS A 686 29.57 17.18 -14.30
N LEU A 687 28.50 16.92 -15.05
CA LEU A 687 27.84 17.91 -15.88
C LEU A 687 26.34 17.64 -15.91
N GLN A 688 25.58 18.70 -16.10
CA GLN A 688 24.21 18.65 -16.55
C GLN A 688 23.98 19.82 -17.51
N TYR A 689 23.16 19.64 -18.54
CA TYR A 689 22.71 20.74 -19.39
C TYR A 689 21.19 20.76 -19.57
N ASP A 690 20.69 21.94 -19.92
CA ASP A 690 19.35 22.18 -20.43
C ASP A 690 19.45 22.90 -21.79
N ASP A 691 18.33 23.38 -22.33
CA ASP A 691 18.30 24.05 -23.65
C ASP A 691 19.04 25.39 -23.69
N ARG A 692 19.50 25.92 -22.53
CA ARG A 692 20.14 27.24 -22.42
C ARG A 692 21.59 27.15 -21.95
N VAL A 693 21.85 26.35 -20.92
CA VAL A 693 23.12 26.33 -20.20
C VAL A 693 23.64 24.91 -19.98
N ILE A 694 24.97 24.81 -19.94
CA ILE A 694 25.71 23.66 -19.46
C ILE A 694 26.27 24.05 -18.09
N VAL A 695 26.05 23.24 -17.07
CA VAL A 695 26.62 23.42 -15.74
C VAL A 695 27.58 22.28 -15.44
N THR A 696 28.81 22.60 -15.07
CA THR A 696 29.88 21.61 -14.87
C THR A 696 30.56 21.77 -13.52
N GLY A 697 30.86 20.65 -12.87
CA GLY A 697 31.64 20.58 -11.64
C GLY A 697 32.97 19.87 -11.88
N SER A 698 34.05 20.44 -11.36
CA SER A 698 35.41 20.02 -11.67
C SER A 698 36.22 19.65 -10.42
N SER A 699 37.31 18.93 -10.66
CA SER A 699 38.35 18.65 -9.66
C SER A 699 39.06 19.91 -9.16
N ASP A 700 38.94 21.02 -9.89
CA ASP A 700 39.46 22.34 -9.50
C ASP A 700 38.62 23.06 -8.43
N SER A 701 37.62 22.40 -7.84
CA SER A 701 36.69 22.91 -6.83
C SER A 701 35.69 24.00 -7.30
N THR A 702 35.69 24.33 -8.60
CA THR A 702 34.75 25.30 -9.17
C THR A 702 33.55 24.62 -9.84
N VAL A 703 32.43 25.34 -9.86
CA VAL A 703 31.30 25.05 -10.75
C VAL A 703 31.25 26.13 -11.82
N ARG A 704 31.17 25.76 -13.09
CA ARG A 704 31.06 26.71 -14.20
C ARG A 704 29.74 26.55 -14.93
N VAL A 705 29.21 27.69 -15.37
CA VAL A 705 28.02 27.78 -16.20
C VAL A 705 28.46 28.27 -17.57
N TRP A 706 28.09 27.52 -18.60
CA TRP A 706 28.43 27.78 -19.99
C TRP A 706 27.15 27.99 -20.78
N ASP A 707 27.19 28.83 -21.80
CA ASP A 707 26.11 28.90 -22.79
C ASP A 707 26.15 27.66 -23.69
N VAL A 708 25.00 27.02 -23.91
CA VAL A 708 24.96 25.78 -24.70
C VAL A 708 25.21 26.03 -26.19
N VAL A 709 24.85 27.20 -26.70
CA VAL A 709 24.93 27.54 -28.13
C VAL A 709 26.28 28.12 -28.48
N SER A 710 26.76 29.15 -27.77
CA SER A 710 28.04 29.79 -28.02
C SER A 710 29.20 28.96 -27.48
N GLY A 711 29.03 28.36 -26.29
CA GLY A 711 30.09 27.67 -25.55
C GLY A 711 30.91 28.60 -24.64
N GLU A 712 30.50 29.86 -24.48
CA GLU A 712 31.17 30.83 -23.62
C GLU A 712 30.87 30.58 -22.13
N VAL A 713 31.83 30.93 -21.26
CA VAL A 713 31.65 30.86 -19.80
C VAL A 713 30.79 32.05 -19.35
N LEU A 714 29.59 31.77 -18.85
CA LEU A 714 28.65 32.78 -18.33
C LEU A 714 28.93 33.11 -16.86
N ASN A 715 29.30 32.10 -16.05
CA ASN A 715 29.53 32.26 -14.62
C ASN A 715 30.52 31.24 -14.07
N THR A 716 31.22 31.59 -13.00
CA THR A 716 32.13 30.70 -12.25
C THR A 716 31.86 30.83 -10.76
N LEU A 717 31.34 29.76 -10.16
CA LEU A 717 31.01 29.69 -8.74
C LEU A 717 32.20 29.11 -7.97
N ILE A 718 32.70 29.90 -7.02
CA ILE A 718 33.81 29.54 -6.14
C ILE A 718 33.26 29.48 -4.71
N HIS A 719 33.16 28.28 -4.15
CA HIS A 719 32.65 28.07 -2.80
C HIS A 719 33.17 26.77 -2.17
N HIS A 720 33.08 25.66 -2.91
CA HIS A 720 33.61 24.38 -2.42
C HIS A 720 35.14 24.46 -2.26
N ASN A 721 35.66 23.79 -1.23
CA ASN A 721 37.10 23.79 -0.92
C ASN A 721 37.84 22.61 -1.57
N GLU A 722 37.10 21.61 -2.04
CA GLU A 722 37.64 20.45 -2.74
C GLU A 722 36.80 20.14 -3.99
N ALA A 723 37.25 19.15 -4.77
CA ALA A 723 36.62 18.69 -6.01
C ALA A 723 35.09 18.53 -5.90
N VAL A 724 34.37 19.13 -6.85
CA VAL A 724 32.90 19.01 -6.98
C VAL A 724 32.59 17.69 -7.67
N LEU A 725 31.97 16.76 -6.94
CA LEU A 725 31.81 15.37 -7.38
C LEU A 725 30.50 15.15 -8.17
N HIS A 726 29.43 15.86 -7.80
CA HIS A 726 28.15 15.78 -8.50
C HIS A 726 27.38 17.10 -8.37
N LEU A 727 26.52 17.35 -9.34
CA LEU A 727 25.55 18.43 -9.33
C LEU A 727 24.26 17.98 -10.00
N ARG A 728 23.16 18.63 -9.62
CA ARG A 728 21.87 18.54 -10.28
C ARG A 728 21.24 19.92 -10.26
N PHE A 729 20.57 20.33 -11.33
CA PHE A 729 19.72 21.52 -11.32
C PHE A 729 18.39 21.26 -12.03
N CYS A 730 17.34 21.90 -11.55
CA CYS A 730 15.97 21.79 -12.03
C CYS A 730 15.13 22.93 -11.45
N ASN A 731 14.18 23.46 -12.22
CA ASN A 731 13.19 24.45 -11.74
C ASN A 731 13.79 25.68 -11.04
N GLY A 732 14.95 26.17 -11.49
CA GLY A 732 15.63 27.33 -10.89
C GLY A 732 16.32 27.04 -9.55
N LEU A 733 16.44 25.78 -9.15
CA LEU A 733 17.24 25.33 -8.01
C LEU A 733 18.41 24.48 -8.51
N MET A 734 19.57 24.63 -7.88
CA MET A 734 20.73 23.79 -8.12
C MET A 734 21.29 23.26 -6.81
N VAL A 735 21.71 21.99 -6.82
CA VAL A 735 22.35 21.34 -5.69
C VAL A 735 23.69 20.78 -6.13
N THR A 736 24.75 21.12 -5.42
CA THR A 736 26.12 20.65 -5.68
C THR A 736 26.65 19.91 -4.47
N CYS A 737 27.47 18.88 -4.68
CA CYS A 737 28.13 18.18 -3.61
C CYS A 737 29.62 17.97 -3.90
N SER A 738 30.43 17.97 -2.84
CA SER A 738 31.88 17.98 -2.95
C SER A 738 32.54 16.93 -2.06
N LYS A 739 33.80 16.65 -2.39
CA LYS A 739 34.72 15.86 -1.58
C LYS A 739 34.97 16.48 -0.20
N ASP A 740 34.74 17.80 -0.05
CA ASP A 740 34.79 18.54 1.21
C ASP A 740 33.73 18.12 2.26
N ARG A 741 32.82 17.20 1.88
CA ARG A 741 31.74 16.59 2.68
C ARG A 741 30.50 17.47 2.82
N SER A 742 30.46 18.61 2.15
CA SER A 742 29.33 19.53 2.14
C SER A 742 28.45 19.36 0.90
N ILE A 743 27.20 19.81 1.04
CA ILE A 743 26.26 19.97 -0.06
C ILE A 743 25.87 21.45 -0.06
N ALA A 744 25.95 22.12 -1.20
CA ALA A 744 25.50 23.49 -1.35
C ALA A 744 24.23 23.53 -2.20
N VAL A 745 23.23 24.28 -1.71
CA VAL A 745 21.96 24.54 -2.39
C VAL A 745 21.99 25.98 -2.88
N TRP A 746 21.68 26.16 -4.16
CA TRP A 746 21.79 27.41 -4.89
C TRP A 746 20.45 27.77 -5.51
N ASP A 747 20.04 29.02 -5.37
CA ASP A 747 18.93 29.57 -6.12
C ASP A 747 19.48 30.16 -7.44
N MET A 748 18.98 29.65 -8.56
CA MET A 748 19.40 29.99 -9.92
C MET A 748 18.28 30.78 -10.61
N ALA A 749 18.30 32.10 -10.45
CA ALA A 749 17.35 32.99 -11.11
C ALA A 749 17.67 33.17 -12.60
N SER A 750 18.97 33.21 -12.93
CA SER A 750 19.47 33.22 -14.31
C SER A 750 20.85 32.56 -14.38
N ALA A 751 21.40 32.41 -15.59
CA ALA A 751 22.73 31.82 -15.77
C ALA A 751 23.85 32.62 -15.09
N THR A 752 23.69 33.94 -14.98
CA THR A 752 24.66 34.85 -14.36
C THR A 752 24.33 35.17 -12.90
N ASP A 753 23.05 35.08 -12.51
CA ASP A 753 22.59 35.35 -11.15
C ASP A 753 22.28 34.05 -10.40
N ILE A 754 23.30 33.54 -9.70
CA ILE A 754 23.24 32.32 -8.89
C ILE A 754 23.70 32.67 -7.49
N SER A 755 22.81 32.49 -6.51
CA SER A 755 23.08 32.81 -5.12
C SER A 755 23.09 31.54 -4.26
N LEU A 756 23.99 31.50 -3.28
CA LEU A 756 24.04 30.40 -2.31
C LEU A 756 22.90 30.56 -1.31
N ARG A 757 21.98 29.59 -1.28
CA ARG A 757 20.85 29.57 -0.34
C ARG A 757 21.27 28.99 1.01
N ARG A 758 21.80 27.77 1.00
CA ARG A 758 22.12 26.98 2.21
C ARG A 758 23.29 26.03 1.96
N VAL A 759 24.04 25.75 3.02
CA VAL A 759 25.04 24.67 3.04
C VAL A 759 24.55 23.59 3.99
N LEU A 760 24.37 22.37 3.48
CA LEU A 760 23.98 21.20 4.26
C LEU A 760 25.24 20.47 4.69
N VAL A 761 25.38 20.30 6.01
CA VAL A 761 26.49 19.58 6.63
C VAL A 761 25.91 18.44 7.46
N GLY A 762 26.50 17.24 7.32
CA GLY A 762 26.06 16.08 8.09
C GLY A 762 26.70 14.76 7.67
N HIS A 763 27.24 14.69 6.45
CA HIS A 763 28.04 13.54 6.01
C HIS A 763 29.43 13.53 6.65
N ARG A 764 29.95 12.33 6.91
CA ARG A 764 31.26 12.15 7.58
C ARG A 764 32.41 11.94 6.59
N ALA A 765 32.09 11.68 5.32
CA ALA A 765 33.05 11.49 4.23
C ALA A 765 32.52 12.16 2.95
N ALA A 766 33.33 12.13 1.88
CA ALA A 766 33.02 12.75 0.59
C ALA A 766 31.61 12.40 0.11
N VAL A 767 30.85 13.41 -0.33
CA VAL A 767 29.51 13.21 -0.88
C VAL A 767 29.66 12.97 -2.37
N ASN A 768 29.46 11.72 -2.80
CA ASN A 768 29.79 11.30 -4.16
C ASN A 768 28.68 11.64 -5.16
N VAL A 769 27.43 11.72 -4.71
CA VAL A 769 26.27 11.94 -5.55
C VAL A 769 25.17 12.67 -4.78
N VAL A 770 24.46 13.53 -5.49
CA VAL A 770 23.27 14.23 -5.00
C VAL A 770 22.23 14.27 -6.11
N ASP A 771 20.97 14.06 -5.75
CA ASP A 771 19.80 14.16 -6.62
C ASP A 771 18.66 14.79 -5.82
N PHE A 772 17.68 15.41 -6.48
CA PHE A 772 16.58 16.05 -5.79
C PHE A 772 15.32 16.16 -6.65
N ASP A 773 14.19 16.29 -5.98
CA ASP A 773 12.91 16.73 -6.54
C ASP A 773 12.34 17.90 -5.71
N ASP A 774 11.10 18.29 -5.99
CA ASP A 774 10.43 19.39 -5.28
C ASP A 774 10.25 19.13 -3.77
N LYS A 775 10.34 17.87 -3.32
CA LYS A 775 10.07 17.46 -1.93
C LYS A 775 11.35 17.18 -1.15
N TYR A 776 12.26 16.40 -1.72
CA TYR A 776 13.47 15.90 -1.06
C TYR A 776 14.74 16.11 -1.89
N ILE A 777 15.81 16.46 -1.18
CA ILE A 777 17.19 16.34 -1.63
C ILE A 777 17.75 15.03 -1.06
N VAL A 778 18.35 14.20 -1.91
CA VAL A 778 18.91 12.89 -1.55
C VAL A 778 20.40 12.89 -1.83
N SER A 779 21.21 12.66 -0.81
CA SER A 779 22.67 12.67 -0.91
C SER A 779 23.28 11.33 -0.47
N ALA A 780 24.26 10.83 -1.23
CA ALA A 780 24.97 9.60 -0.89
C ALA A 780 26.47 9.83 -0.75
N SER A 781 27.07 9.21 0.26
CA SER A 781 28.45 9.48 0.65
C SER A 781 29.29 8.21 0.80
N GLY A 782 30.62 8.41 0.77
CA GLY A 782 31.61 7.41 1.19
C GLY A 782 31.44 6.94 2.64
N ASP A 783 30.65 7.65 3.46
CA ASP A 783 30.32 7.26 4.84
C ASP A 783 29.31 6.11 4.94
N ARG A 784 28.92 5.53 3.79
CA ARG A 784 28.02 4.37 3.62
C ARG A 784 26.54 4.70 3.84
N THR A 785 26.21 5.98 3.98
CA THR A 785 24.85 6.43 4.25
C THR A 785 24.26 7.22 3.09
N ILE A 786 22.94 7.15 2.97
CA ILE A 786 22.14 8.08 2.17
C ILE A 786 21.42 9.00 3.15
N LYS A 787 21.49 10.31 2.95
CA LYS A 787 20.74 11.29 3.74
C LYS A 787 19.67 11.94 2.89
N VAL A 788 18.51 12.14 3.52
CA VAL A 788 17.34 12.77 2.92
C VAL A 788 17.13 14.09 3.65
N TRP A 789 16.96 15.15 2.87
CA TRP A 789 16.75 16.52 3.33
C TRP A 789 15.49 17.07 2.67
N SER A 790 14.77 17.96 3.34
CA SER A 790 13.63 18.66 2.75
C SER A 790 14.12 19.70 1.74
N THR A 791 13.59 19.70 0.51
CA THR A 791 13.97 20.69 -0.52
C THR A 791 13.56 22.11 -0.13
N SER A 792 12.37 22.27 0.46
CA SER A 792 11.82 23.58 0.83
C SER A 792 12.54 24.23 2.01
N THR A 793 12.75 23.47 3.10
CA THR A 793 13.33 23.97 4.35
C THR A 793 14.83 23.72 4.45
N CYS A 794 15.41 22.86 3.61
CA CYS A 794 16.80 22.43 3.69
C CYS A 794 17.15 21.78 5.04
N GLU A 795 16.18 21.13 5.68
CA GLU A 795 16.35 20.43 6.96
C GLU A 795 16.54 18.93 6.77
N PHE A 796 17.29 18.32 7.68
CA PHE A 796 17.52 16.88 7.68
C PHE A 796 16.23 16.12 8.04
N VAL A 797 15.85 15.14 7.22
CA VAL A 797 14.63 14.33 7.42
C VAL A 797 15.00 12.95 7.98
N ARG A 798 15.88 12.21 7.29
CA ARG A 798 16.24 10.84 7.69
C ARG A 798 17.56 10.36 7.07
N THR A 799 18.08 9.25 7.58
CA THR A 799 19.23 8.54 7.02
C THR A 799 18.83 7.12 6.62
N LEU A 800 19.12 6.73 5.38
CA LEU A 800 18.97 5.36 4.89
C LEU A 800 20.28 4.62 5.08
N ASN A 801 20.25 3.60 5.93
CA ASN A 801 21.41 2.79 6.29
C ASN A 801 21.25 1.36 5.76
N GLY A 802 22.34 0.74 5.33
CA GLY A 802 22.37 -0.69 5.02
C GLY A 802 23.46 -1.10 4.04
N HIS A 803 23.99 -0.18 3.22
CA HIS A 803 25.18 -0.45 2.43
C HIS A 803 26.39 -0.76 3.33
N LYS A 804 27.21 -1.74 2.92
CA LYS A 804 28.37 -2.19 3.71
C LYS A 804 29.62 -1.34 3.44
N ARG A 805 29.66 -0.63 2.33
CA ARG A 805 30.75 0.26 1.90
C ARG A 805 30.20 1.55 1.30
N GLY A 806 31.11 2.45 0.91
CA GLY A 806 30.76 3.78 0.40
C GLY A 806 29.95 3.73 -0.89
N ILE A 807 28.97 4.63 -1.00
CA ILE A 807 28.01 4.68 -2.10
C ILE A 807 28.60 5.55 -3.22
N ALA A 808 28.65 5.04 -4.44
CA ALA A 808 29.32 5.70 -5.57
C ALA A 808 28.33 6.35 -6.55
N CYS A 809 27.10 5.83 -6.64
CA CYS A 809 26.05 6.39 -7.50
C CYS A 809 24.66 6.21 -6.89
N LEU A 810 23.75 7.10 -7.27
CA LEU A 810 22.37 7.14 -6.82
C LEU A 810 21.53 7.81 -7.90
N GLN A 811 20.28 7.37 -8.03
CA GLN A 811 19.22 8.14 -8.67
C GLN A 811 17.98 8.11 -7.77
N TYR A 812 17.31 9.25 -7.68
CA TYR A 812 16.06 9.42 -6.96
C TYR A 812 14.98 9.90 -7.93
N ARG A 813 13.84 9.22 -7.94
CA ARG A 813 12.66 9.64 -8.70
C ARG A 813 11.39 9.13 -8.02
N ASP A 814 10.40 10.00 -7.92
CA ASP A 814 9.13 9.73 -7.27
C ASP A 814 9.34 9.27 -5.82
N ARG A 815 8.99 8.01 -5.52
CA ARG A 815 9.15 7.42 -4.19
C ARG A 815 10.39 6.52 -4.07
N LEU A 816 11.08 6.27 -5.19
CA LEU A 816 12.12 5.24 -5.27
C LEU A 816 13.52 5.87 -5.29
N VAL A 817 14.39 5.37 -4.41
CA VAL A 817 15.83 5.62 -4.47
C VAL A 817 16.54 4.34 -4.89
N VAL A 818 17.39 4.43 -5.91
CA VAL A 818 18.24 3.32 -6.35
C VAL A 818 19.70 3.72 -6.18
N SER A 819 20.44 2.96 -5.37
CA SER A 819 21.83 3.27 -5.02
C SER A 819 22.79 2.13 -5.35
N GLY A 820 23.97 2.47 -5.90
CA GLY A 820 25.06 1.54 -6.19
C GLY A 820 26.28 1.82 -5.32
N SER A 821 26.86 0.77 -4.76
CA SER A 821 27.92 0.89 -3.75
C SER A 821 29.18 0.09 -4.09
N SER A 822 30.25 0.43 -3.36
CA SER A 822 31.53 -0.28 -3.37
C SER A 822 31.46 -1.66 -2.69
N ASP A 823 30.29 -2.05 -2.17
CA ASP A 823 29.98 -3.40 -1.69
C ASP A 823 29.49 -4.33 -2.80
N ASN A 824 29.56 -3.88 -4.06
CA ASN A 824 29.14 -4.57 -5.29
C ASN A 824 27.63 -4.81 -5.39
N THR A 825 26.84 -4.21 -4.49
CA THR A 825 25.37 -4.34 -4.49
C THR A 825 24.70 -3.07 -4.97
N ILE A 826 23.51 -3.26 -5.55
CA ILE A 826 22.55 -2.18 -5.79
C ILE A 826 21.41 -2.36 -4.79
N ARG A 827 20.93 -1.26 -4.22
CA ARG A 827 19.80 -1.28 -3.29
C ARG A 827 18.68 -0.37 -3.76
N LEU A 828 17.46 -0.87 -3.64
CA LEU A 828 16.23 -0.11 -3.86
C LEU A 828 15.66 0.26 -2.50
N TRP A 829 15.28 1.52 -2.35
CA TRP A 829 14.75 2.06 -1.10
C TRP A 829 13.46 2.81 -1.35
N ASP A 830 12.53 2.67 -0.42
CA ASP A 830 11.41 3.60 -0.33
C ASP A 830 11.87 4.86 0.40
N ILE A 831 11.74 6.03 -0.25
CA ILE A 831 12.13 7.31 0.36
C ILE A 831 11.32 7.61 1.62
N GLU A 832 10.05 7.19 1.70
CA GLU A 832 9.11 7.58 2.76
C GLU A 832 9.35 6.85 4.08
N CYS A 833 9.39 5.51 4.06
CA CYS A 833 9.68 4.74 5.27
C CYS A 833 11.18 4.50 5.48
N GLY A 834 11.99 4.70 4.44
CA GLY A 834 13.42 4.41 4.45
C GLY A 834 13.78 2.93 4.42
N ALA A 835 12.82 2.04 4.16
CA ALA A 835 13.06 0.60 4.07
C ALA A 835 13.83 0.24 2.80
N CYS A 836 14.73 -0.72 2.92
CA CYS A 836 15.37 -1.36 1.77
C CYS A 836 14.40 -2.38 1.18
N LEU A 837 13.84 -2.09 0.01
CA LEU A 837 12.87 -2.95 -0.68
C LEU A 837 13.55 -4.18 -1.28
N ARG A 838 14.73 -3.98 -1.88
CA ARG A 838 15.46 -5.05 -2.57
C ARG A 838 16.96 -4.78 -2.58
N VAL A 839 17.73 -5.86 -2.51
CA VAL A 839 19.18 -5.88 -2.77
C VAL A 839 19.40 -6.66 -4.06
N LEU A 840 20.06 -6.05 -5.04
CA LEU A 840 20.47 -6.70 -6.29
C LEU A 840 21.96 -7.03 -6.19
N GLU A 841 22.27 -8.32 -6.33
CA GLU A 841 23.62 -8.86 -6.34
C GLU A 841 23.94 -9.40 -7.73
N GLY A 842 25.22 -9.32 -8.13
CA GLY A 842 25.69 -9.90 -9.39
C GLY A 842 26.79 -9.10 -10.08
N HIS A 843 27.04 -7.85 -9.68
CA HIS A 843 28.27 -7.15 -10.04
C HIS A 843 29.46 -7.73 -9.29
N GLU A 844 30.60 -7.85 -9.97
CA GLU A 844 31.83 -8.41 -9.38
C GLU A 844 32.71 -7.32 -8.75
N GLU A 845 32.49 -6.07 -9.13
CA GLU A 845 33.24 -4.89 -8.72
C GLU A 845 32.31 -3.74 -8.33
N LEU A 846 32.91 -2.63 -7.88
CA LEU A 846 32.20 -1.41 -7.48
C LEU A 846 31.22 -0.96 -8.56
N VAL A 847 29.96 -0.73 -8.18
CA VAL A 847 28.92 -0.16 -9.04
C VAL A 847 29.11 1.35 -9.11
N ARG A 848 29.58 1.85 -10.26
CA ARG A 848 30.06 3.23 -10.41
C ARG A 848 29.00 4.20 -10.90
N CYS A 849 28.10 3.74 -11.76
CA CYS A 849 26.99 4.53 -12.28
C CYS A 849 25.72 3.70 -12.38
N ILE A 850 24.59 4.36 -12.19
CA ILE A 850 23.28 3.73 -12.24
C ILE A 850 22.26 4.73 -12.76
N ARG A 851 21.33 4.23 -13.57
CA ARG A 851 20.11 4.93 -13.96
C ARG A 851 18.94 3.96 -13.98
N PHE A 852 17.71 4.45 -13.81
CA PHE A 852 16.49 3.68 -13.97
C PHE A 852 15.36 4.51 -14.61
N ASP A 853 14.47 3.82 -15.31
CA ASP A 853 13.22 4.35 -15.88
C ASP A 853 12.02 3.64 -15.24
N ASN A 854 10.87 3.54 -15.91
CA ASN A 854 9.70 2.82 -15.36
C ASN A 854 9.79 1.29 -15.49
N LYS A 855 10.69 0.76 -16.32
CA LYS A 855 10.75 -0.65 -16.70
C LYS A 855 12.03 -1.34 -16.23
N ARG A 856 13.16 -0.64 -16.21
CA ARG A 856 14.51 -1.20 -16.11
C ARG A 856 15.43 -0.35 -15.25
N ILE A 857 16.45 -1.01 -14.72
CA ILE A 857 17.61 -0.39 -14.10
C ILE A 857 18.82 -0.74 -14.97
N VAL A 858 19.63 0.26 -15.34
CA VAL A 858 20.89 0.06 -16.05
C VAL A 858 22.03 0.53 -15.16
N SER A 859 23.02 -0.33 -14.97
CA SER A 859 24.12 -0.11 -14.03
C SER A 859 25.46 -0.46 -14.65
N GLY A 860 26.47 0.38 -14.44
CA GLY A 860 27.83 0.19 -14.92
C GLY A 860 28.80 0.03 -13.75
N ALA A 861 29.72 -0.92 -13.86
CA ALA A 861 30.69 -1.24 -12.81
C ALA A 861 32.15 -1.01 -13.26
N TYR A 862 33.06 -1.14 -12.29
CA TYR A 862 34.50 -0.97 -12.50
C TYR A 862 35.15 -2.08 -13.35
N ASP A 863 34.50 -3.22 -13.51
CA ASP A 863 34.92 -4.33 -14.37
C ASP A 863 34.62 -4.10 -15.87
N GLY A 864 34.05 -2.94 -16.23
CA GLY A 864 33.67 -2.62 -17.61
C GLY A 864 32.32 -3.23 -18.04
N LYS A 865 31.64 -3.96 -17.15
CA LYS A 865 30.35 -4.57 -17.45
C LYS A 865 29.21 -3.60 -17.19
N ILE A 866 28.21 -3.64 -18.06
CA ILE A 866 26.93 -2.98 -17.89
C ILE A 866 25.88 -4.06 -17.64
N LYS A 867 25.06 -3.93 -16.60
CA LYS A 867 23.95 -4.84 -16.31
C LYS A 867 22.62 -4.13 -16.45
N VAL A 868 21.69 -4.80 -17.12
CA VAL A 868 20.29 -4.40 -17.24
C VAL A 868 19.46 -5.29 -16.32
N TRP A 869 18.65 -4.67 -15.48
CA TRP A 869 17.78 -5.32 -14.51
C TRP A 869 16.33 -4.97 -14.78
N ASP A 870 15.42 -5.88 -14.46
CA ASP A 870 13.98 -5.62 -14.49
C ASP A 870 13.55 -4.88 -13.21
N LEU A 871 13.03 -3.66 -13.36
CA LEU A 871 12.62 -2.85 -12.22
C LEU A 871 11.34 -3.39 -11.58
N GLN A 872 10.37 -3.82 -12.37
CA GLN A 872 9.07 -4.28 -11.85
C GLN A 872 9.26 -5.59 -11.08
N ALA A 873 10.06 -6.51 -11.62
CA ALA A 873 10.43 -7.73 -10.90
C ALA A 873 11.26 -7.41 -9.64
N ALA A 874 12.12 -6.39 -9.66
CA ALA A 874 12.90 -6.02 -8.47
C ALA A 874 12.01 -5.46 -7.34
N LEU A 875 10.94 -4.74 -7.69
CA LEU A 875 9.96 -4.20 -6.75
C LEU A 875 9.01 -5.27 -6.19
N ASP A 876 8.73 -6.34 -6.93
CA ASP A 876 7.95 -7.48 -6.41
C ASP A 876 8.81 -8.31 -5.44
N PRO A 877 8.45 -8.40 -4.14
CA PRO A 877 9.17 -9.23 -3.16
C PRO A 877 9.18 -10.72 -3.53
N ARG A 878 8.21 -11.20 -4.31
CA ARG A 878 8.05 -12.62 -4.69
C ARG A 878 9.00 -13.06 -5.81
N ALA A 879 9.51 -12.13 -6.60
CA ALA A 879 10.42 -12.45 -7.69
C ALA A 879 11.78 -12.97 -7.13
N PRO A 880 12.30 -14.10 -7.64
CA PRO A 880 13.59 -14.61 -7.23
C PRO A 880 14.74 -13.76 -7.76
N ALA A 881 15.87 -13.73 -7.05
CA ALA A 881 17.05 -12.95 -7.46
C ALA A 881 17.59 -13.34 -8.85
N SER A 882 17.40 -14.59 -9.28
CA SER A 882 17.87 -15.12 -10.57
C SER A 882 17.18 -14.49 -11.78
N THR A 883 15.96 -13.96 -11.64
CA THR A 883 15.20 -13.37 -12.76
C THR A 883 15.40 -11.85 -12.86
N LEU A 884 16.10 -11.24 -11.90
CA LEU A 884 16.23 -9.78 -11.84
C LEU A 884 17.24 -9.25 -12.86
N CYS A 885 18.34 -9.95 -13.09
CA CYS A 885 19.33 -9.56 -14.10
C CYS A 885 18.88 -10.06 -15.48
N LEU A 886 18.43 -9.15 -16.33
CA LEU A 886 18.03 -9.48 -17.70
C LEU A 886 19.25 -9.83 -18.54
N ARG A 887 20.24 -8.93 -18.57
CA ARG A 887 21.47 -9.10 -19.36
C ARG A 887 22.68 -8.41 -18.75
N THR A 888 23.84 -8.92 -19.13
CA THR A 888 25.15 -8.32 -18.89
C THR A 888 25.79 -8.02 -20.26
N LEU A 889 26.06 -6.76 -20.53
CA LEU A 889 26.68 -6.23 -21.74
C LEU A 889 28.16 -5.94 -21.46
N VAL A 890 29.06 -6.40 -22.33
CA VAL A 890 30.51 -6.37 -22.09
C VAL A 890 31.24 -5.93 -23.35
N GLU A 891 31.43 -4.62 -23.50
CA GLU A 891 32.18 -4.03 -24.64
C GLU A 891 33.22 -2.97 -24.19
N HIS A 892 33.06 -2.38 -23.00
CA HIS A 892 34.07 -1.49 -22.45
C HIS A 892 35.26 -2.30 -21.92
N SER A 893 36.45 -1.78 -22.16
CA SER A 893 37.71 -2.38 -21.71
C SER A 893 38.19 -1.84 -20.34
N GLY A 894 37.48 -0.86 -19.79
CA GLY A 894 37.80 -0.22 -18.52
C GLY A 894 36.55 0.20 -17.75
N ARG A 895 36.78 0.83 -16.59
CA ARG A 895 35.74 1.26 -15.63
C ARG A 895 34.68 2.12 -16.32
N VAL A 896 33.42 1.71 -16.24
CA VAL A 896 32.29 2.53 -16.72
C VAL A 896 32.06 3.68 -15.74
N PHE A 897 32.17 4.92 -16.20
CA PHE A 897 32.05 6.10 -15.33
C PHE A 897 30.65 6.68 -15.31
N ARG A 898 30.00 6.75 -16.48
CA ARG A 898 28.64 7.28 -16.59
C ARG A 898 27.87 6.52 -17.67
N LEU A 899 26.57 6.48 -17.47
CA LEU A 899 25.64 6.05 -18.49
C LEU A 899 24.35 6.86 -18.38
N GLN A 900 23.68 7.03 -19.50
CA GLN A 900 22.30 7.49 -19.63
C GLN A 900 21.63 6.55 -20.63
N PHE A 901 20.35 6.30 -20.46
CA PHE A 901 19.60 5.47 -21.39
C PHE A 901 18.17 6.00 -21.53
N ASP A 902 17.56 5.64 -22.64
CA ASP A 902 16.15 5.81 -22.95
C ASP A 902 15.55 4.45 -23.34
N GLU A 903 14.31 4.44 -23.84
CA GLU A 903 13.63 3.20 -24.23
C GLU A 903 14.33 2.45 -25.39
N PHE A 904 15.16 3.14 -26.18
CA PHE A 904 15.76 2.62 -27.42
C PHE A 904 17.26 2.39 -27.32
N GLN A 905 17.99 3.17 -26.54
CA GLN A 905 19.44 3.13 -26.52
C GLN A 905 20.05 3.35 -25.14
N ILE A 906 21.27 2.85 -24.95
CA ILE A 906 22.16 3.22 -23.85
C ILE A 906 23.30 4.04 -24.43
N ILE A 907 23.71 5.12 -23.78
CA ILE A 907 24.98 5.79 -24.04
C ILE A 907 25.84 5.68 -22.78
N SER A 908 27.00 5.05 -22.89
CA SER A 908 27.92 4.82 -21.78
C SER A 908 29.31 5.39 -22.07
N SER A 909 29.97 5.90 -21.02
CA SER A 909 31.32 6.40 -21.08
C SER A 909 32.23 5.67 -20.10
N SER A 910 33.49 5.52 -20.48
CA SER A 910 34.45 4.73 -19.71
C SER A 910 35.82 5.40 -19.58
N HIS A 911 36.61 4.84 -18.67
CA HIS A 911 38.03 5.14 -18.51
C HIS A 911 38.86 4.82 -19.76
N ASP A 912 38.39 3.93 -20.65
CA ASP A 912 39.07 3.58 -21.90
C ASP A 912 39.01 4.66 -23.00
N ASP A 913 38.55 5.87 -22.63
CA ASP A 913 38.46 7.06 -23.48
C ASP A 913 37.40 6.96 -24.58
N THR A 914 36.36 6.14 -24.34
CA THR A 914 35.31 5.91 -25.33
C THR A 914 33.91 6.18 -24.81
N ILE A 915 33.08 6.63 -25.74
CA ILE A 915 31.62 6.68 -25.60
C ILE A 915 31.05 5.60 -26.50
N LEU A 916 30.26 4.70 -25.92
CA LEU A 916 29.56 3.64 -26.64
C LEU A 916 28.06 3.98 -26.70
N ILE A 917 27.49 3.83 -27.89
CA ILE A 917 26.06 3.96 -28.15
C ILE A 917 25.54 2.57 -28.49
N TRP A 918 24.65 2.07 -27.64
CA TRP A 918 24.02 0.77 -27.75
C TRP A 918 22.59 0.96 -28.25
N ASP A 919 22.33 0.75 -29.53
CA ASP A 919 21.00 0.94 -30.13
C ASP A 919 20.24 -0.40 -30.20
N PHE A 920 19.10 -0.48 -29.53
CA PHE A 920 18.21 -1.66 -29.49
C PHE A 920 17.07 -1.58 -30.53
N LEU A 921 16.93 -0.46 -31.24
CA LEU A 921 15.92 -0.27 -32.29
C LEU A 921 16.42 -0.84 -33.63
N ASN A 922 17.53 -0.30 -34.15
CA ASN A 922 18.04 -0.65 -35.48
C ASN A 922 19.05 -1.80 -35.41
N VAL A 923 18.57 -3.00 -35.09
CA VAL A 923 19.42 -4.19 -35.05
C VAL A 923 19.59 -4.76 -36.46
N SER A 924 20.82 -4.81 -36.95
CA SER A 924 21.12 -5.47 -38.23
C SER A 924 20.91 -6.99 -38.11
N THR A 925 20.05 -7.55 -38.97
CA THR A 925 19.72 -8.98 -39.00
C THR A 925 20.86 -9.87 -39.49
N ASN A 926 21.97 -9.28 -39.96
CA ASN A 926 23.11 -10.00 -40.55
C ASN A 926 24.22 -10.39 -39.56
N GLY A 927 24.08 -10.08 -38.27
CA GLY A 927 25.02 -10.51 -37.24
C GLY A 927 24.50 -11.72 -36.45
N GLN A 928 24.32 -12.87 -37.08
CA GLN A 928 24.33 -14.14 -36.35
C GLN A 928 25.77 -14.38 -35.88
N PRO A 929 26.11 -14.33 -34.58
CA PRO A 929 27.31 -15.01 -34.12
C PRO A 929 26.98 -16.49 -34.16
N GLU A 930 27.69 -17.23 -35.01
CA GLU A 930 27.75 -18.68 -34.91
C GLU A 930 27.96 -19.09 -33.44
N ARG A 931 27.06 -19.97 -32.98
CA ARG A 931 27.22 -20.91 -31.85
C ARG A 931 28.54 -20.80 -31.09
N ARG A 932 28.50 -20.25 -29.86
CA ARG A 932 29.26 -20.79 -28.72
C ARG A 932 28.48 -20.66 -27.42
N SER A 933 27.59 -21.62 -27.17
CA SER A 933 27.53 -22.26 -25.85
C SER A 933 28.59 -23.38 -25.87
N PRO A 934 29.32 -23.59 -24.74
CA PRO A 934 28.68 -24.31 -23.65
C PRO A 934 28.87 -23.62 -22.29
N SER A 935 27.76 -23.59 -21.55
CA SER A 935 27.76 -23.60 -20.09
C SER A 935 28.55 -24.82 -19.59
N ARG A 936 29.72 -24.61 -18.98
CA ARG A 936 30.35 -25.63 -18.14
C ARG A 936 29.58 -25.73 -16.83
N THR A 937 28.71 -26.73 -16.76
CA THR A 937 28.20 -27.26 -15.49
C THR A 937 29.37 -27.96 -14.79
N TYR A 938 29.86 -27.44 -13.67
CA TYR A 938 30.74 -28.19 -12.79
C TYR A 938 29.87 -29.08 -11.90
N THR A 939 29.75 -30.35 -12.27
CA THR A 939 29.27 -31.40 -11.39
C THR A 939 30.47 -31.91 -10.59
N TYR A 940 30.53 -31.60 -9.29
CA TYR A 940 31.47 -32.27 -8.38
C TYR A 940 30.94 -33.70 -8.17
N VAL A 941 31.62 -34.68 -8.76
CA VAL A 941 31.51 -36.10 -8.39
C VAL A 941 32.67 -36.38 -7.44
N SER A 942 32.35 -36.69 -6.18
CA SER A 942 33.33 -37.12 -5.19
C SER A 942 33.81 -38.55 -5.47
N ARG A 943 35.12 -38.76 -5.38
CA ARG A 943 35.71 -40.05 -5.00
C ARG A 943 36.21 -39.95 -3.57
#